data_AF-A0A7G2IT10-F1
#
_entry.id   AF-A0A7G2IT10-F1
#
_cell.length_a   1.000
_cell.length_b   1.000
_cell.length_c   1.000
_cell.angle_alpha   90.00
_cell.angle_beta   90.00
_cell.angle_gamma   90.00
#
_symmetry.space_group_name_H-M   'P 1'
#
loop_
_entity.id
_entity.type
_entity.pdbx_description
1 polymer ?
#
loop_
_entity_poly.entity_id
_entity_poly.type
_entity_poly.pdbx_seq_one_letter_code
_entity_poly.pdbx_strand_id
1 'polypeptide(L)'
;MLNFLQALEQQGFTGDTATSYADRLTMSTDNSIYQLLPDAVVFPRSTADVALIARLAAEPLFSSLIFTPRGGGTGTNGQALNQGIIVDMSRYMSRIIEINPQEGWVRVEAGVIKDQLNQFLKPYGYFFAPELSTSNRATLGGMINTDASGQGSLVYGKTSDHVLGIRAVLMGGDILDTQPMPIELAEMLGKSNTTIGRIYKTVYERCRDNRQLIMDKFPKLNRFLTGYDLRHVFNDEMTEFDLTRILTGSEGTLAFITEARLDITPLPKVRQLVNVKYDSFDSALRNAPVMVEARALSVETVDSKVLNLAREDIVWHSVSELITDVPDQEMLGLNIVEFAGDDEVLINSQVSALCERLDGLMARQEAGVIGWQLCTELAGVERIYAMRKKAVGLLGNAKGSAKPIPFAEDTCVPPEHLADYIAEFRALLDSHALSYGMFGHVDAGVLHVRPALDMCDPQQEVLMKRISDDVVALTAKYGGLLWGEHGKGFRAEYSPAFFGEELYRELRKVKSVFDPQNRLNPGKICPPEGVDAPMMKVDAVKRGTYDRQIPLAVRQEWRGAMECNGNGLCFNFDAKSPMCPSMKISLNRIHSPKGRATLVREWLRLLADRGIDPIQLEKELPEKRASLRALIARTRNSWHARKGEYDFSHEVKEAMSGCLACKACSTQCPIKIDVPEFRSRFLQLYHTRYLRPLRDHMVATVESYAPLMARAPKNV
;
A
#
# COMPACT_ATOMS: atom_id res chain seq x y z
N MET A 1 -5.48 23.03 16.04
CA MET A 1 -4.61 21.84 15.96
C MET A 1 -3.60 21.78 17.11
N LEU A 2 -2.67 22.73 17.29
CA LEU A 2 -1.69 22.66 18.39
C LEU A 2 -2.34 22.56 19.79
N ASN A 3 -3.40 23.34 20.04
CA ASN A 3 -4.17 23.25 21.28
C ASN A 3 -4.78 21.85 21.51
N PHE A 4 -5.15 21.14 20.44
CA PHE A 4 -5.67 19.77 20.54
C PHE A 4 -4.58 18.79 20.97
N LEU A 5 -3.39 18.88 20.37
CA LEU A 5 -2.26 18.01 20.75
C LEU A 5 -1.82 18.27 22.20
N GLN A 6 -1.76 19.53 22.61
CA GLN A 6 -1.45 19.90 23.99
C GLN A 6 -2.52 19.38 24.97
N ALA A 7 -3.80 19.54 24.64
CA ALA A 7 -4.89 19.01 25.46
C ALA A 7 -4.86 17.47 25.52
N LEU A 8 -4.52 16.82 24.41
CA LEU A 8 -4.39 15.36 24.31
C LEU A 8 -3.29 14.84 25.25
N GLU A 9 -2.11 15.47 25.23
CA GLU A 9 -1.00 15.16 26.16
C GLU A 9 -1.40 15.41 27.62
N GLN A 10 -2.07 16.53 27.91
CA GLN A 10 -2.54 16.87 29.26
C GLN A 10 -3.58 15.88 29.81
N GLN A 11 -4.39 15.27 28.94
CA GLN A 11 -5.39 14.26 29.33
C GLN A 11 -4.82 12.83 29.41
N GLY A 12 -3.49 12.67 29.36
CA GLY A 12 -2.82 11.39 29.62
C GLY A 12 -2.71 10.49 28.40
N PHE A 13 -2.74 11.04 27.18
CA PHE A 13 -2.39 10.30 25.97
C PHE A 13 -0.97 9.71 26.09
N THR A 14 -0.85 8.40 25.85
CA THR A 14 0.40 7.68 26.09
C THR A 14 1.27 7.53 24.83
N GLY A 15 0.73 7.87 23.66
CA GLY A 15 1.40 7.81 22.37
C GLY A 15 2.30 9.01 22.07
N ASP A 16 2.79 9.08 20.84
CA ASP A 16 3.59 10.22 20.37
C ASP A 16 2.73 11.18 19.53
N THR A 17 3.10 12.45 19.52
CA THR A 17 2.58 13.47 18.59
C THR A 17 3.72 14.01 17.73
N ALA A 18 3.44 14.40 16.48
CA ALA A 18 4.43 14.98 15.59
C ALA A 18 3.86 16.12 14.73
N THR A 19 4.57 17.24 14.73
CA THR A 19 4.22 18.47 13.98
C THR A 19 5.37 18.99 13.12
N SER A 20 6.55 18.35 13.19
CA SER A 20 7.71 18.71 12.37
C SER A 20 7.37 18.63 10.87
N TYR A 21 8.11 19.37 10.04
CA TYR A 21 7.82 19.30 8.61
C TYR A 21 8.17 17.92 8.04
N ALA A 22 9.26 17.31 8.52
CA ALA A 22 9.73 16.01 8.09
C ALA A 22 8.74 14.89 8.44
N ASP A 23 8.23 14.82 9.67
CA ASP A 23 7.27 13.79 10.06
C ASP A 23 6.02 13.87 9.18
N ARG A 24 5.48 15.07 8.98
CA ARG A 24 4.31 15.30 8.12
C ARG A 24 4.58 14.92 6.67
N LEU A 25 5.75 15.27 6.12
CA LEU A 25 6.15 14.90 4.77
C LEU A 25 6.21 13.39 4.58
N THR A 26 6.72 12.62 5.55
CA THR A 26 6.78 11.16 5.43
C THR A 26 5.40 10.49 5.40
N MET A 27 4.38 11.18 5.92
CA MET A 27 2.98 10.74 5.88
C MET A 27 2.19 11.33 4.71
N SER A 28 2.76 12.30 3.99
CA SER A 28 2.09 12.97 2.85
C SER A 28 1.97 12.12 1.60
N THR A 29 2.57 10.93 1.58
CA THR A 29 2.56 10.00 0.45
C THR A 29 2.30 8.56 0.91
N ASP A 30 1.63 7.78 0.08
CA ASP A 30 1.50 6.33 0.19
C ASP A 30 2.15 5.68 -1.05
N ASN A 31 1.62 4.58 -1.57
CA ASN A 31 2.10 3.94 -2.80
C ASN A 31 1.39 4.48 -4.06
N SER A 32 0.51 5.47 -3.91
CA SER A 32 -0.11 6.18 -5.02
C SER A 32 0.77 7.30 -5.58
N ILE A 33 0.31 7.91 -6.67
CA ILE A 33 0.93 9.08 -7.29
C ILE A 33 0.66 10.40 -6.55
N TYR A 34 -0.26 10.42 -5.58
CA TYR A 34 -0.70 11.64 -4.92
C TYR A 34 0.27 12.08 -3.82
N GLN A 35 0.21 13.37 -3.50
CA GLN A 35 0.90 13.94 -2.35
C GLN A 35 0.00 14.97 -1.66
N LEU A 36 -0.29 14.75 -0.39
CA LEU A 36 -1.14 15.64 0.42
C LEU A 36 -0.57 15.76 1.83
N LEU A 37 -0.09 16.96 2.18
CA LEU A 37 0.57 17.20 3.46
C LEU A 37 -0.47 17.29 4.60
N PRO A 38 -0.35 16.47 5.66
CA PRO A 38 -1.20 16.59 6.84
C PRO A 38 -0.75 17.77 7.73
N ASP A 39 -1.62 18.18 8.65
CA ASP A 39 -1.33 19.23 9.64
C ASP A 39 -0.49 18.69 10.80
N ALA A 40 -0.75 17.45 11.23
CA ALA A 40 -0.02 16.75 12.29
C ALA A 40 -0.19 15.23 12.17
N VAL A 41 0.58 14.49 12.96
CA VAL A 41 0.50 13.03 13.07
C VAL A 41 0.44 12.63 14.55
N VAL A 42 -0.39 11.64 14.87
CA VAL A 42 -0.57 11.09 16.22
C VAL A 42 -0.38 9.58 16.16
N PHE A 43 0.33 9.01 17.13
CA PHE A 43 0.74 7.61 17.18
C PHE A 43 0.23 6.93 18.47
N PRO A 44 -1.05 6.50 18.53
CA PRO A 44 -1.63 5.87 19.72
C PRO A 44 -0.94 4.54 20.06
N ARG A 45 -0.94 4.15 21.35
CA ARG A 45 -0.41 2.87 21.82
C ARG A 45 -1.52 1.86 22.17
N SER A 46 -2.76 2.30 22.23
CA SER A 46 -3.88 1.49 22.71
C SER A 46 -5.23 1.96 22.19
N THR A 47 -6.24 1.09 22.29
CA THR A 47 -7.65 1.47 22.07
C THR A 47 -8.08 2.63 22.96
N ALA A 48 -7.55 2.73 24.19
CA ALA A 48 -7.86 3.83 25.11
C ALA A 48 -7.33 5.18 24.61
N ASP A 49 -6.13 5.21 24.03
CA ASP A 49 -5.58 6.43 23.41
C ASP A 49 -6.43 6.89 22.23
N VAL A 50 -6.93 5.96 21.40
CA VAL A 50 -7.81 6.28 20.27
C VAL A 50 -9.16 6.80 20.75
N ALA A 51 -9.73 6.19 21.80
CA ALA A 51 -10.94 6.68 22.46
C ALA A 51 -10.74 8.10 23.02
N LEU A 52 -9.57 8.39 23.59
CA LEU A 52 -9.22 9.72 24.07
C LEU A 52 -9.15 10.75 22.92
N ILE A 53 -8.48 10.41 21.80
CA ILE A 53 -8.45 11.24 20.59
C ILE A 53 -9.87 11.57 20.14
N ALA A 54 -10.73 10.56 19.99
CA ALA A 54 -12.08 10.71 19.48
C ALA A 54 -13.02 11.46 20.43
N ARG A 55 -12.87 11.29 21.75
CA ARG A 55 -13.62 12.02 22.77
C ARG A 55 -13.22 13.49 22.80
N LEU A 56 -11.92 13.78 22.84
CA LEU A 56 -11.41 15.15 22.81
C LEU A 56 -11.83 15.84 21.51
N ALA A 57 -11.79 15.13 20.38
CA ALA A 57 -12.23 15.66 19.10
C ALA A 57 -13.71 16.08 19.09
N ALA A 58 -14.56 15.49 19.94
CA ALA A 58 -15.97 15.84 20.02
C ALA A 58 -16.23 17.15 20.78
N GLU A 59 -15.25 17.71 21.48
CA GLU A 59 -15.40 19.00 22.13
C GLU A 59 -15.61 20.13 21.09
N PRO A 60 -16.50 21.12 21.36
CA PRO A 60 -16.81 22.18 20.41
C PRO A 60 -15.58 22.94 19.89
N LEU A 61 -14.56 23.12 20.74
CA LEU A 61 -13.29 23.78 20.41
C LEU A 61 -12.52 23.09 19.28
N PHE A 62 -12.72 21.78 19.11
CA PHE A 62 -11.99 20.94 18.16
C PHE A 62 -12.86 20.43 17.01
N SER A 63 -14.11 20.91 16.90
CA SER A 63 -15.10 20.48 15.91
C SER A 63 -14.66 20.64 14.44
N SER A 64 -13.73 21.55 14.15
CA SER A 64 -13.19 21.76 12.80
C SER A 64 -12.06 20.78 12.41
N LEU A 65 -11.58 19.95 13.34
CA LEU A 65 -10.49 19.02 13.07
C LEU A 65 -10.97 17.78 12.33
N ILE A 66 -10.20 17.39 11.32
CA ILE A 66 -10.36 16.19 10.52
C ILE A 66 -9.31 15.16 10.96
N PHE A 67 -9.71 13.89 10.97
CA PHE A 67 -8.86 12.77 11.35
C PHE A 67 -8.86 11.69 10.27
N THR A 68 -7.69 11.15 9.99
CA THR A 68 -7.52 10.05 9.03
C THR A 68 -6.76 8.90 9.67
N PRO A 69 -7.43 7.75 9.92
CA PRO A 69 -6.74 6.54 10.31
C PRO A 69 -5.75 6.11 9.24
N ARG A 70 -4.55 5.68 9.64
CA ARG A 70 -3.51 5.21 8.72
C ARG A 70 -2.82 3.97 9.26
N GLY A 71 -2.70 2.96 8.40
CA GLY A 71 -1.88 1.76 8.64
C GLY A 71 -0.48 1.87 8.01
N GLY A 72 -0.10 0.86 7.23
CA GLY A 72 1.21 0.80 6.56
C GLY A 72 1.44 1.84 5.45
N GLY A 73 0.40 2.52 4.96
CA GLY A 73 0.51 3.49 3.86
C GLY A 73 0.93 2.86 2.54
N THR A 74 0.41 1.65 2.26
CA THR A 74 0.75 0.81 1.09
C THR A 74 -0.29 0.88 -0.03
N GLY A 75 -1.42 1.56 0.19
CA GLY A 75 -2.50 1.73 -0.78
C GLY A 75 -2.06 2.49 -2.02
N THR A 76 -2.67 2.16 -3.16
CA THR A 76 -2.29 2.64 -4.50
C THR A 76 -3.18 3.76 -5.02
N ASN A 77 -4.31 4.07 -4.38
CA ASN A 77 -5.24 5.12 -4.81
C ASN A 77 -5.34 6.30 -3.83
N GLY A 78 -4.44 6.44 -2.84
CA GLY A 78 -4.46 7.61 -1.95
C GLY A 78 -5.47 7.50 -0.80
N GLN A 79 -5.87 6.29 -0.40
CA GLN A 79 -6.85 6.04 0.67
C GLN A 79 -6.33 6.56 2.03
N ALA A 80 -5.00 6.46 2.23
CA ALA A 80 -4.33 6.80 3.48
C ALA A 80 -3.85 8.26 3.55
N LEU A 81 -4.31 9.12 2.62
CA LEU A 81 -3.88 10.52 2.49
C LEU A 81 -5.04 11.49 2.70
N ASN A 82 -4.87 12.46 3.59
CA ASN A 82 -5.80 13.56 3.79
C ASN A 82 -5.09 14.77 4.43
N GLN A 83 -5.77 15.92 4.46
CA GLN A 83 -5.39 17.05 5.33
C GLN A 83 -5.90 16.79 6.75
N GLY A 84 -5.50 17.59 7.74
CA GLY A 84 -5.85 17.36 9.14
C GLY A 84 -4.84 16.47 9.87
N ILE A 85 -5.34 15.71 10.85
CA ILE A 85 -4.52 14.89 11.74
C ILE A 85 -4.53 13.44 11.24
N ILE A 86 -3.36 12.92 10.88
CA ILE A 86 -3.19 11.49 10.61
C ILE A 86 -3.04 10.74 11.93
N VAL A 87 -3.84 9.70 12.14
CA VAL A 87 -3.73 8.80 13.28
C VAL A 87 -3.09 7.49 12.80
N ASP A 88 -1.79 7.34 13.03
CA ASP A 88 -1.02 6.19 12.56
C ASP A 88 -1.10 5.04 13.57
N MET A 89 -1.85 4.00 13.18
CA MET A 89 -2.10 2.80 13.98
C MET A 89 -0.94 1.81 13.94
N SER A 90 0.04 1.99 13.05
CA SER A 90 1.07 0.99 12.77
C SER A 90 2.32 1.10 13.64
N ARG A 91 2.57 2.26 14.26
CA ARG A 91 3.80 2.46 15.06
C ARG A 91 3.82 1.62 16.32
N TYR A 92 2.72 1.56 17.06
CA TYR A 92 2.68 0.92 18.39
C TYR A 92 1.58 -0.12 18.58
N MET A 93 0.44 -0.02 17.86
CA MET A 93 -0.67 -0.95 18.01
C MET A 93 -0.44 -2.21 17.15
N SER A 94 0.64 -2.94 17.39
CA SER A 94 1.11 -4.07 16.59
C SER A 94 1.18 -5.39 17.39
N ARG A 95 0.35 -5.55 18.42
CA ARG A 95 0.30 -6.77 19.24
C ARG A 95 -0.66 -7.80 18.65
N ILE A 96 -0.22 -9.06 18.67
CA ILE A 96 -1.09 -10.23 18.53
C ILE A 96 -1.55 -10.55 19.95
N ILE A 97 -2.83 -10.32 20.23
CA ILE A 97 -3.39 -10.27 21.59
C ILE A 97 -3.64 -11.67 22.13
N GLU A 98 -4.27 -12.52 21.32
CA GLU A 98 -4.74 -13.84 21.74
C GLU A 98 -4.90 -14.76 20.52
N ILE A 99 -4.73 -16.08 20.71
CA ILE A 99 -4.96 -17.09 19.69
C ILE A 99 -5.71 -18.28 20.30
N ASN A 100 -6.66 -18.84 19.56
CA ASN A 100 -7.34 -20.08 19.88
C ASN A 100 -7.28 -21.02 18.65
N PRO A 101 -6.29 -21.91 18.59
CA PRO A 101 -6.16 -22.88 17.49
C PRO A 101 -7.25 -23.95 17.46
N GLN A 102 -7.94 -24.20 18.59
CA GLN A 102 -9.02 -25.19 18.67
C GLN A 102 -10.30 -24.68 18.00
N GLU A 103 -10.61 -23.41 18.21
CA GLU A 103 -11.74 -22.72 17.59
C GLU A 103 -11.36 -22.01 16.28
N GLY A 104 -10.10 -22.04 15.88
CA GLY A 104 -9.64 -21.51 14.59
C GLY A 104 -9.68 -19.98 14.49
N TRP A 105 -9.31 -19.24 15.53
CA TRP A 105 -9.27 -17.76 15.46
C TRP A 105 -8.06 -17.13 16.18
N VAL A 106 -7.77 -15.87 15.82
CA VAL A 106 -6.75 -15.02 16.43
C VAL A 106 -7.30 -13.60 16.64
N ARG A 107 -6.90 -12.93 17.72
CA ARG A 107 -7.22 -11.53 17.99
C ARG A 107 -5.95 -10.67 17.91
N VAL A 108 -6.03 -9.56 17.17
CA VAL A 108 -4.88 -8.74 16.78
C VAL A 108 -5.21 -7.25 16.85
N GLU A 109 -4.20 -6.41 17.07
CA GLU A 109 -4.32 -4.97 16.89
C GLU A 109 -4.21 -4.57 15.41
N ALA A 110 -4.82 -3.44 15.05
CA ALA A 110 -4.92 -2.93 13.69
C ALA A 110 -3.58 -2.65 12.99
N GLY A 111 -2.51 -2.43 13.75
CA GLY A 111 -1.15 -2.18 13.25
C GLY A 111 -0.33 -3.43 12.98
N VAL A 112 -0.80 -4.64 13.33
CA VAL A 112 -0.10 -5.89 13.03
C VAL A 112 0.08 -6.05 11.53
N ILE A 113 1.28 -6.41 11.09
CA ILE A 113 1.58 -6.65 9.67
C ILE A 113 1.20 -8.08 9.29
N LYS A 114 0.62 -8.30 8.09
CA LYS A 114 0.15 -9.63 7.68
C LYS A 114 1.22 -10.72 7.85
N ASP A 115 2.40 -10.53 7.27
CA ASP A 115 3.43 -11.58 7.33
C ASP A 115 4.01 -11.76 8.73
N GLN A 116 3.90 -10.75 9.60
CA GLN A 116 4.20 -10.88 11.03
C GLN A 116 3.20 -11.83 11.69
N LEU A 117 1.90 -11.71 11.37
CA LEU A 117 0.87 -12.64 11.83
C LEU A 117 1.13 -14.06 11.31
N ASN A 118 1.38 -14.23 10.00
CA ASN A 118 1.63 -15.57 9.46
C ASN A 118 2.91 -16.20 9.99
N GLN A 119 3.95 -15.41 10.28
CA GLN A 119 5.14 -15.91 10.97
C GLN A 119 4.81 -16.40 12.39
N PHE A 120 3.91 -15.71 13.10
CA PHE A 120 3.45 -16.10 14.44
C PHE A 120 2.55 -17.35 14.42
N LEU A 121 1.67 -17.49 13.42
CA LEU A 121 0.73 -18.61 13.31
C LEU A 121 1.38 -19.92 12.84
N LYS A 122 2.47 -19.84 12.07
CA LYS A 122 3.14 -21.00 11.46
C LYS A 122 3.46 -22.15 12.44
N PRO A 123 4.01 -21.92 13.66
CA PRO A 123 4.26 -22.98 14.63
C PRO A 123 3.00 -23.70 15.14
N TYR A 124 1.82 -23.07 15.03
CA TYR A 124 0.54 -23.66 15.39
C TYR A 124 -0.10 -24.46 14.24
N GLY A 125 0.51 -24.48 13.05
CA GLY A 125 -0.04 -25.16 11.87
C GLY A 125 -1.07 -24.34 11.10
N TYR A 126 -1.13 -23.03 11.32
CA TYR A 126 -2.13 -22.13 10.72
C TYR A 126 -1.49 -20.96 9.97
N PHE A 127 -2.29 -20.30 9.14
CA PHE A 127 -2.00 -19.01 8.52
C PHE A 127 -3.28 -18.19 8.35
N PHE A 128 -3.14 -16.88 8.22
CA PHE A 128 -4.20 -15.98 7.75
C PHE A 128 -4.15 -15.93 6.23
N ALA A 129 -5.25 -16.34 5.59
CA ALA A 129 -5.28 -16.70 4.18
C ALA A 129 -5.17 -15.55 3.16
N PRO A 130 -5.82 -14.38 3.36
CA PRO A 130 -5.76 -13.29 2.39
C PRO A 130 -4.32 -12.88 2.06
N GLU A 131 -3.93 -12.94 0.79
CA GLU A 131 -2.55 -12.75 0.34
C GLU A 131 -2.39 -11.54 -0.58
N LEU A 132 -1.33 -10.75 -0.37
CA LEU A 132 -1.11 -9.48 -1.06
C LEU A 132 0.37 -9.24 -1.37
N SER A 133 0.64 -8.48 -2.43
CA SER A 133 2.00 -8.13 -2.84
C SER A 133 2.78 -7.32 -1.79
N THR A 134 2.08 -6.63 -0.89
CA THR A 134 2.67 -5.82 0.18
C THR A 134 2.56 -6.46 1.57
N SER A 135 2.37 -7.78 1.64
CA SER A 135 2.10 -8.54 2.88
C SER A 135 3.11 -8.32 4.02
N ASN A 136 4.36 -8.01 3.68
CA ASN A 136 5.44 -7.74 4.64
C ASN A 136 5.43 -6.33 5.27
N ARG A 137 4.43 -5.51 4.95
CA ARG A 137 4.34 -4.12 5.44
C ARG A 137 2.92 -3.56 5.51
N ALA A 138 1.96 -4.18 4.84
CA ALA A 138 0.55 -3.87 5.01
C ALA A 138 0.08 -4.32 6.39
N THR A 139 -0.68 -3.47 7.06
CA THR A 139 -1.24 -3.77 8.36
C THR A 139 -2.65 -4.34 8.22
N LEU A 140 -3.07 -5.19 9.16
CA LEU A 140 -4.39 -5.83 9.15
C LEU A 140 -5.52 -4.80 9.21
N GLY A 141 -5.39 -3.73 9.99
CA GLY A 141 -6.35 -2.62 9.96
C GLY A 141 -6.44 -1.92 8.61
N GLY A 142 -5.32 -1.83 7.86
CA GLY A 142 -5.32 -1.33 6.49
C GLY A 142 -6.05 -2.28 5.55
N MET A 143 -5.76 -3.58 5.64
CA MET A 143 -6.42 -4.63 4.84
C MET A 143 -7.93 -4.65 5.08
N ILE A 144 -8.37 -4.58 6.34
CA ILE A 144 -9.79 -4.51 6.70
C ILE A 144 -10.43 -3.26 6.10
N ASN A 145 -9.79 -2.09 6.22
CA ASN A 145 -10.34 -0.84 5.70
C ASN A 145 -10.40 -0.76 4.17
N THR A 146 -9.59 -1.52 3.44
CA THR A 146 -9.66 -1.59 1.97
C THR A 146 -10.38 -2.84 1.46
N ASP A 147 -10.83 -3.72 2.36
CA ASP A 147 -11.27 -5.08 2.05
C ASP A 147 -10.30 -5.79 1.08
N ALA A 148 -9.02 -5.81 1.46
CA ALA A 148 -7.96 -6.32 0.61
C ALA A 148 -8.20 -7.79 0.24
N SER A 149 -7.92 -8.14 -1.01
CA SER A 149 -7.87 -9.52 -1.47
C SER A 149 -6.49 -9.84 -2.04
N GLY A 150 -6.42 -10.88 -2.85
CA GLY A 150 -5.32 -11.14 -3.76
C GLY A 150 -5.27 -12.62 -4.11
N GLN A 151 -4.07 -13.19 -4.13
CA GLN A 151 -3.88 -14.57 -4.58
C GLN A 151 -4.72 -15.56 -3.76
N GLY A 152 -5.39 -16.48 -4.45
CA GLY A 152 -6.21 -17.52 -3.81
C GLY A 152 -7.58 -17.04 -3.33
N SER A 153 -7.95 -15.78 -3.60
CA SER A 153 -9.26 -15.24 -3.16
C SER A 153 -10.46 -15.97 -3.76
N LEU A 154 -10.29 -16.69 -4.88
CA LEU A 154 -11.36 -17.52 -5.44
C LEU A 154 -11.76 -18.66 -4.49
N VAL A 155 -10.81 -19.20 -3.74
CA VAL A 155 -11.01 -20.33 -2.82
C VAL A 155 -11.13 -19.86 -1.38
N TYR A 156 -10.27 -18.93 -0.95
CA TYR A 156 -10.24 -18.47 0.44
C TYR A 156 -11.15 -17.27 0.71
N GLY A 157 -11.54 -16.51 -0.31
CA GLY A 157 -12.30 -15.27 -0.13
C GLY A 157 -11.40 -14.06 0.12
N LYS A 158 -12.00 -12.98 0.62
CA LYS A 158 -11.35 -11.69 0.89
C LYS A 158 -11.13 -11.45 2.38
N THR A 159 -10.42 -10.38 2.72
CA THR A 159 -10.25 -9.97 4.12
C THR A 159 -11.57 -9.94 4.89
N SER A 160 -12.65 -9.38 4.34
CA SER A 160 -13.95 -9.34 5.05
C SER A 160 -14.51 -10.71 5.42
N ASP A 161 -14.22 -11.77 4.63
CA ASP A 161 -14.72 -13.12 4.88
C ASP A 161 -14.01 -13.79 6.06
N HIS A 162 -12.83 -13.28 6.39
CA HIS A 162 -11.98 -13.75 7.47
C HIS A 162 -12.10 -12.90 8.75
N VAL A 163 -12.92 -11.85 8.75
CA VAL A 163 -13.13 -10.99 9.92
C VAL A 163 -14.37 -11.47 10.68
N LEU A 164 -14.13 -12.11 11.83
CA LEU A 164 -15.19 -12.59 12.73
C LEU A 164 -15.82 -11.48 13.56
N GLY A 165 -15.11 -10.36 13.70
CA GLY A 165 -15.58 -9.20 14.44
C GLY A 165 -14.47 -8.18 14.62
N ILE A 166 -14.85 -6.94 14.90
CA ILE A 166 -13.90 -5.84 15.12
C ILE A 166 -14.26 -5.05 16.36
N ARG A 167 -13.23 -4.46 16.95
CA ARG A 167 -13.35 -3.37 17.88
C ARG A 167 -12.97 -2.08 17.18
N ALA A 168 -13.88 -1.12 17.20
CA ALA A 168 -13.68 0.19 16.62
C ALA A 168 -14.04 1.31 17.61
N VAL A 169 -13.44 2.47 17.42
CA VAL A 169 -13.74 3.68 18.18
C VAL A 169 -14.47 4.66 17.25
N LEU A 170 -15.68 5.06 17.66
CA LEU A 170 -16.50 6.05 16.97
C LEU A 170 -16.05 7.47 17.33
N MET A 171 -16.40 8.45 16.49
CA MET A 171 -16.32 9.86 16.89
C MET A 171 -17.14 10.08 18.17
N GLY A 172 -16.56 10.75 19.17
CA GLY A 172 -17.12 10.82 20.52
C GLY A 172 -16.48 9.86 21.53
N GLY A 173 -15.74 8.85 21.06
CA GLY A 173 -14.97 7.93 21.90
C GLY A 173 -15.74 6.69 22.37
N ASP A 174 -16.97 6.47 21.87
CA ASP A 174 -17.72 5.23 22.09
C ASP A 174 -16.98 4.05 21.44
N ILE A 175 -16.88 2.93 22.16
CA ILE A 175 -16.30 1.69 21.65
C ILE A 175 -17.43 0.84 21.05
N LEU A 176 -17.28 0.50 19.78
CA LEU A 176 -18.18 -0.38 19.03
C LEU A 176 -17.49 -1.72 18.81
N ASP A 177 -18.04 -2.77 19.40
CA ASP A 177 -17.69 -4.15 19.09
C ASP A 177 -18.74 -4.72 18.12
N THR A 178 -18.30 -5.32 17.01
CA THR A 178 -19.18 -5.93 16.00
C THR A 178 -18.85 -7.42 15.82
N GLN A 179 -19.86 -8.18 15.44
CA GLN A 179 -19.79 -9.58 15.05
C GLN A 179 -21.11 -9.96 14.35
N PRO A 180 -21.13 -11.05 13.55
CA PRO A 180 -22.37 -11.64 13.07
C PRO A 180 -23.32 -12.02 14.22
N MET A 181 -24.62 -11.80 14.03
CA MET A 181 -25.65 -12.11 15.04
C MET A 181 -27.03 -12.39 14.41
N PRO A 182 -27.96 -13.02 15.15
CA PRO A 182 -29.35 -13.15 14.70
C PRO A 182 -30.01 -11.80 14.47
N ILE A 183 -30.88 -11.71 13.46
CA ILE A 183 -31.55 -10.46 13.08
C ILE A 183 -32.37 -9.84 14.22
N GLU A 184 -32.95 -10.65 15.11
CA GLU A 184 -33.77 -10.18 16.22
C GLU A 184 -32.92 -9.43 17.26
N LEU A 185 -31.68 -9.89 17.46
CA LEU A 185 -30.73 -9.21 18.34
C LEU A 185 -30.29 -7.87 17.73
N ALA A 186 -29.99 -7.85 16.43
CA ALA A 186 -29.66 -6.61 15.72
C ALA A 186 -30.79 -5.58 15.78
N GLU A 187 -32.05 -6.02 15.59
CA GLU A 187 -33.21 -5.14 15.71
C GLU A 187 -33.39 -4.62 17.15
N MET A 188 -33.19 -5.46 18.16
CA MET A 188 -33.24 -5.06 19.57
C MET A 188 -32.17 -4.01 19.90
N LEU A 189 -30.93 -4.18 19.44
CA LEU A 189 -29.87 -3.17 19.57
C LEU A 189 -30.28 -1.86 18.90
N GLY A 190 -30.93 -1.94 17.73
CA GLY A 190 -31.47 -0.80 16.99
C GLY A 190 -32.56 0.00 17.72
N LYS A 191 -33.21 -0.57 18.74
CA LYS A 191 -34.23 0.13 19.56
C LYS A 191 -33.63 1.05 20.62
N SER A 192 -32.32 0.96 20.87
CA SER A 192 -31.61 1.82 21.81
C SER A 192 -31.42 3.24 21.25
N ASN A 193 -31.61 4.27 22.09
CA ASN A 193 -31.40 5.67 21.71
C ASN A 193 -29.93 6.13 21.79
N THR A 194 -28.98 5.20 21.87
CA THR A 194 -27.54 5.48 21.85
C THR A 194 -27.01 5.68 20.42
N THR A 195 -25.78 6.17 20.28
CA THR A 195 -25.08 6.26 18.98
C THR A 195 -25.03 4.91 18.28
N ILE A 196 -24.61 3.87 19.02
CA ILE A 196 -24.55 2.50 18.51
C ILE A 196 -25.94 1.99 18.09
N GLY A 197 -26.98 2.23 18.90
CA GLY A 197 -28.34 1.83 18.52
C GLY A 197 -28.82 2.49 17.22
N ARG A 198 -28.55 3.78 17.03
CA ARG A 198 -28.84 4.48 15.77
C ARG A 198 -28.08 3.90 14.57
N ILE A 199 -26.83 3.49 14.76
CA ILE A 199 -26.02 2.82 13.73
C ILE A 199 -26.67 1.50 13.31
N TYR A 200 -26.94 0.60 14.29
CA TYR A 200 -27.57 -0.68 14.03
C TYR A 200 -28.91 -0.50 13.30
N LYS A 201 -29.78 0.38 13.83
CA LYS A 201 -31.08 0.67 13.22
C LYS A 201 -30.94 1.13 11.77
N THR A 202 -30.07 2.10 11.52
CA THR A 202 -29.93 2.69 10.19
C THR A 202 -29.40 1.66 9.20
N VAL A 203 -28.30 0.99 9.51
CA VAL A 203 -27.71 -0.03 8.62
C VAL A 203 -28.70 -1.17 8.36
N TYR A 204 -29.37 -1.66 9.41
CA TYR A 204 -30.36 -2.72 9.31
C TYR A 204 -31.50 -2.35 8.36
N GLU A 205 -32.17 -1.21 8.59
CA GLU A 205 -33.27 -0.76 7.74
C GLU A 205 -32.81 -0.47 6.32
N ARG A 206 -31.66 0.21 6.14
CA ARG A 206 -31.19 0.59 4.80
C ARG A 206 -30.84 -0.63 3.96
N CYS A 207 -30.20 -1.65 4.53
CA CYS A 207 -29.83 -2.86 3.78
C CYS A 207 -31.04 -3.78 3.55
N ARG A 208 -31.98 -3.86 4.50
CA ARG A 208 -33.20 -4.66 4.35
C ARG A 208 -34.17 -4.06 3.34
N ASP A 209 -34.50 -2.78 3.52
CA ASP A 209 -35.53 -2.10 2.72
C ASP A 209 -35.11 -1.96 1.25
N ASN A 210 -33.80 -1.89 0.97
CA ASN A 210 -33.24 -1.78 -0.38
C ASN A 210 -32.62 -3.09 -0.90
N ARG A 211 -32.88 -4.24 -0.27
CA ARG A 211 -32.21 -5.52 -0.59
C ARG A 211 -32.28 -5.86 -2.08
N GLN A 212 -33.47 -5.77 -2.69
CA GLN A 212 -33.64 -6.10 -4.10
C GLN A 212 -32.78 -5.21 -5.01
N LEU A 213 -32.79 -3.89 -4.77
CA LEU A 213 -31.98 -2.94 -5.53
C LEU A 213 -30.47 -3.21 -5.38
N ILE A 214 -30.02 -3.59 -4.18
CA ILE A 214 -28.62 -3.99 -3.94
C ILE A 214 -28.26 -5.23 -4.76
N MET A 215 -29.14 -6.23 -4.80
CA MET A 215 -28.92 -7.46 -5.59
C MET A 215 -28.88 -7.20 -7.10
N ASP A 216 -29.72 -6.29 -7.59
CA ASP A 216 -29.84 -6.00 -9.03
C ASP A 216 -28.73 -5.08 -9.54
N LYS A 217 -28.20 -4.20 -8.68
CA LYS A 217 -27.21 -3.18 -9.10
C LYS A 217 -25.82 -3.76 -9.30
N PHE A 218 -25.38 -4.67 -8.44
CA PHE A 218 -24.00 -5.16 -8.45
C PHE A 218 -23.88 -6.48 -9.20
N PRO A 219 -22.88 -6.61 -10.11
CA PRO A 219 -22.63 -7.87 -10.79
C PRO A 219 -22.22 -8.96 -9.79
N LYS A 220 -22.58 -10.21 -10.09
CA LYS A 220 -22.13 -11.38 -9.33
C LYS A 220 -20.66 -11.66 -9.66
N LEU A 221 -19.77 -11.04 -8.90
CA LEU A 221 -18.32 -11.20 -9.03
C LEU A 221 -17.76 -11.84 -7.75
N ASN A 222 -16.79 -12.75 -7.90
CA ASN A 222 -16.09 -13.36 -6.76
C ASN A 222 -15.41 -12.28 -5.89
N ARG A 223 -14.84 -11.26 -6.55
CA ARG A 223 -14.38 -10.06 -5.87
C ARG A 223 -15.47 -9.00 -5.91
N PHE A 224 -16.24 -8.95 -4.82
CA PHE A 224 -17.27 -7.94 -4.62
C PHE A 224 -16.66 -6.51 -4.49
N LEU A 225 -17.50 -5.50 -4.37
CA LEU A 225 -17.11 -4.10 -4.23
C LEU A 225 -16.32 -3.81 -2.94
N THR A 226 -15.21 -3.07 -3.03
CA THR A 226 -14.61 -2.42 -1.85
C THR A 226 -15.39 -1.15 -1.50
N GLY A 227 -15.76 -0.95 -0.23
CA GLY A 227 -16.62 0.15 0.22
C GLY A 227 -17.53 -0.27 1.36
N TYR A 228 -18.66 0.43 1.57
CA TYR A 228 -19.69 -0.08 2.49
C TYR A 228 -20.40 -1.26 1.79
N ASP A 229 -20.14 -2.46 2.28
CA ASP A 229 -20.70 -3.69 1.72
C ASP A 229 -22.15 -3.88 2.17
N LEU A 230 -23.09 -3.22 1.49
CA LEU A 230 -24.52 -3.32 1.78
C LEU A 230 -25.09 -4.72 1.49
N ARG A 231 -24.41 -5.51 0.64
CA ARG A 231 -24.86 -6.81 0.14
C ARG A 231 -24.67 -7.91 1.18
N HIS A 232 -23.58 -7.88 1.93
CA HIS A 232 -23.26 -8.95 2.88
C HIS A 232 -23.63 -8.61 4.32
N VAL A 233 -24.21 -7.43 4.60
CA VAL A 233 -24.79 -7.11 5.92
C VAL A 233 -25.80 -8.17 6.36
N PHE A 234 -26.59 -8.69 5.42
CA PHE A 234 -27.45 -9.86 5.67
C PHE A 234 -26.93 -11.04 4.87
N ASN A 235 -26.94 -12.21 5.49
CA ASN A 235 -26.77 -13.48 4.79
C ASN A 235 -27.91 -13.71 3.79
N ASP A 236 -27.76 -14.72 2.93
CA ASP A 236 -28.71 -14.94 1.82
C ASP A 236 -30.08 -15.42 2.31
N GLU A 237 -30.10 -16.14 3.44
CA GLU A 237 -31.32 -16.60 4.11
C GLU A 237 -32.03 -15.50 4.93
N MET A 238 -31.41 -14.31 5.07
CA MET A 238 -31.91 -13.20 5.90
C MET A 238 -32.14 -13.58 7.38
N THR A 239 -31.32 -14.49 7.93
CA THR A 239 -31.37 -14.95 9.32
C THR A 239 -30.29 -14.34 10.21
N GLU A 240 -29.20 -13.86 9.61
CA GLU A 240 -28.08 -13.24 10.30
C GLU A 240 -27.81 -11.84 9.77
N PHE A 241 -27.40 -10.96 10.69
CA PHE A 241 -26.98 -9.59 10.44
C PHE A 241 -25.53 -9.40 10.92
N ASP A 242 -24.69 -8.80 10.09
CA ASP A 242 -23.30 -8.50 10.42
C ASP A 242 -22.94 -7.05 10.08
N LEU A 243 -22.84 -6.21 11.12
CA LEU A 243 -22.42 -4.82 11.00
C LEU A 243 -20.94 -4.70 10.57
N THR A 244 -20.13 -5.73 10.82
CA THR A 244 -18.70 -5.75 10.48
C THR A 244 -18.47 -5.49 9.00
N ARG A 245 -19.38 -5.97 8.14
CA ARG A 245 -19.35 -5.81 6.68
C ARG A 245 -19.37 -4.35 6.21
N ILE A 246 -19.98 -3.45 6.98
CA ILE A 246 -19.98 -2.01 6.68
C ILE A 246 -18.63 -1.36 6.98
N LEU A 247 -17.92 -1.87 7.98
CA LEU A 247 -16.64 -1.32 8.43
C LEU A 247 -15.46 -1.90 7.62
N THR A 248 -15.56 -3.13 7.13
CA THR A 248 -14.66 -3.69 6.11
C THR A 248 -14.85 -2.93 4.80
N GLY A 249 -13.77 -2.39 4.22
CA GLY A 249 -13.84 -1.56 3.01
C GLY A 249 -14.20 -0.08 3.27
N SER A 250 -14.38 0.34 4.53
CA SER A 250 -14.83 1.69 4.86
C SER A 250 -13.76 2.80 4.71
N GLU A 251 -12.50 2.45 4.44
CA GLU A 251 -11.36 3.37 4.28
C GLU A 251 -11.20 4.36 5.44
N GLY A 252 -11.52 3.95 6.67
CA GLY A 252 -11.42 4.79 7.86
C GLY A 252 -12.41 5.95 7.88
N THR A 253 -13.47 5.88 7.08
CA THR A 253 -14.50 6.93 7.00
C THR A 253 -15.58 6.79 8.08
N LEU A 254 -15.68 5.65 8.77
CA LEU A 254 -16.76 5.40 9.72
C LEU A 254 -16.28 5.35 11.17
N ALA A 255 -15.11 4.77 11.41
CA ALA A 255 -14.54 4.59 12.74
C ALA A 255 -13.04 4.36 12.68
N PHE A 256 -12.36 4.46 13.83
CA PHE A 256 -10.99 3.97 13.99
C PHE A 256 -11.04 2.49 14.37
N ILE A 257 -10.68 1.59 13.46
CA ILE A 257 -10.54 0.16 13.78
C ILE A 257 -9.27 -0.02 14.62
N THR A 258 -9.39 -0.59 15.82
CA THR A 258 -8.26 -0.77 16.75
C THR A 258 -7.86 -2.22 16.94
N GLU A 259 -8.81 -3.15 16.94
CA GLU A 259 -8.57 -4.59 17.07
C GLU A 259 -9.50 -5.37 16.14
N ALA A 260 -9.08 -6.56 15.74
CA ALA A 260 -9.90 -7.50 14.96
C ALA A 260 -9.76 -8.92 15.51
N ARG A 261 -10.86 -9.66 15.50
CA ARG A 261 -10.87 -11.11 15.64
C ARG A 261 -10.98 -11.69 14.24
N LEU A 262 -10.01 -12.52 13.87
CA LEU A 262 -9.87 -13.11 12.55
C LEU A 262 -9.96 -14.63 12.66
N ASP A 263 -10.53 -15.29 11.68
CA ASP A 263 -10.35 -16.73 11.54
C ASP A 263 -8.91 -17.03 11.08
N ILE A 264 -8.49 -18.28 11.23
CA ILE A 264 -7.20 -18.77 10.75
C ILE A 264 -7.37 -20.10 10.03
N THR A 265 -6.66 -20.25 8.92
CA THR A 265 -6.78 -21.40 8.02
C THR A 265 -5.65 -22.40 8.31
N PRO A 266 -5.93 -23.72 8.38
CA PRO A 266 -4.90 -24.73 8.48
C PRO A 266 -3.92 -24.66 7.29
N LEU A 267 -2.63 -24.86 7.54
CA LEU A 267 -1.63 -24.94 6.48
C LEU A 267 -1.90 -26.19 5.62
N PRO A 268 -2.00 -26.04 4.27
CA PRO A 268 -2.21 -27.19 3.40
C PRO A 268 -1.02 -28.15 3.44
N LYS A 269 -1.28 -29.46 3.47
CA LYS A 269 -0.22 -30.49 3.49
C LYS A 269 0.52 -30.63 2.16
N VAL A 270 -0.19 -30.40 1.06
CA VAL A 270 0.33 -30.57 -0.31
C VAL A 270 0.14 -29.27 -1.07
N ARG A 271 1.21 -28.84 -1.75
CA ARG A 271 1.21 -27.69 -2.66
C ARG A 271 1.99 -28.06 -3.91
N GLN A 272 1.36 -27.89 -5.06
CA GLN A 272 1.96 -28.13 -6.37
C GLN A 272 1.65 -26.97 -7.30
N LEU A 273 2.55 -26.70 -8.22
CA LEU A 273 2.45 -25.55 -9.10
C LEU A 273 2.81 -25.95 -10.53
N VAL A 274 2.00 -25.53 -11.49
CA VAL A 274 2.22 -25.71 -12.92
C VAL A 274 2.45 -24.35 -13.57
N ASN A 275 3.64 -24.15 -14.14
CA ASN A 275 3.98 -22.99 -14.95
C ASN A 275 3.59 -23.29 -16.40
N VAL A 276 2.56 -22.62 -16.93
CA VAL A 276 2.09 -22.78 -18.31
C VAL A 276 2.59 -21.63 -19.18
N LYS A 277 3.24 -21.96 -20.29
CA LYS A 277 3.94 -21.03 -21.19
C LYS A 277 3.11 -20.81 -22.44
N TYR A 278 3.02 -19.55 -22.88
CA TYR A 278 2.22 -19.16 -24.02
C TYR A 278 3.01 -18.38 -25.07
N ASP A 279 2.58 -18.51 -26.33
CA ASP A 279 3.07 -17.75 -27.49
C ASP A 279 2.64 -16.28 -27.48
N SER A 280 1.62 -15.93 -26.68
CA SER A 280 1.13 -14.57 -26.55
C SER A 280 0.45 -14.37 -25.19
N PHE A 281 0.37 -13.11 -24.76
CA PHE A 281 -0.38 -12.75 -23.55
C PHE A 281 -1.90 -12.95 -23.71
N ASP A 282 -2.44 -12.76 -24.92
CA ASP A 282 -3.86 -12.98 -25.19
C ASP A 282 -4.22 -14.47 -25.10
N SER A 283 -3.35 -15.34 -25.60
CA SER A 283 -3.44 -16.80 -25.45
C SER A 283 -3.51 -17.20 -23.97
N ALA A 284 -2.66 -16.60 -23.13
CA ALA A 284 -2.64 -16.86 -21.68
C ALA A 284 -3.97 -16.46 -20.99
N LEU A 285 -4.58 -15.34 -21.40
CA LEU A 285 -5.87 -14.87 -20.89
C LEU A 285 -7.04 -15.74 -21.39
N ARG A 286 -7.08 -16.05 -22.69
CA ARG A 286 -8.15 -16.88 -23.28
C ARG A 286 -8.14 -18.31 -22.77
N ASN A 287 -6.99 -18.82 -22.32
CA ASN A 287 -6.87 -20.14 -21.71
C ASN A 287 -7.15 -20.14 -20.19
N ALA A 288 -7.42 -19.00 -19.56
CA ALA A 288 -7.66 -18.95 -18.12
C ALA A 288 -8.94 -19.68 -17.65
N PRO A 289 -10.08 -19.66 -18.39
CA PRO A 289 -11.25 -20.45 -18.02
C PRO A 289 -10.95 -21.96 -17.88
N VAL A 290 -10.07 -22.49 -18.73
CA VAL A 290 -9.58 -23.89 -18.65
C VAL A 290 -8.86 -24.16 -17.32
N MET A 291 -8.10 -23.19 -16.82
CA MET A 291 -7.39 -23.31 -15.54
C MET A 291 -8.35 -23.23 -14.36
N VAL A 292 -9.40 -22.41 -14.45
CA VAL A 292 -10.46 -22.34 -13.44
C VAL A 292 -11.27 -23.64 -13.41
N GLU A 293 -11.61 -24.21 -14.57
CA GLU A 293 -12.25 -25.53 -14.68
C GLU A 293 -11.44 -26.65 -14.03
N ALA A 294 -10.11 -26.54 -14.05
CA ALA A 294 -9.21 -27.48 -13.41
C ALA A 294 -9.29 -27.44 -11.86
N ARG A 295 -10.06 -26.50 -11.27
CA ARG A 295 -10.19 -26.29 -9.82
C ARG A 295 -8.85 -25.99 -9.14
N ALA A 296 -8.02 -25.20 -9.82
CA ALA A 296 -6.81 -24.65 -9.22
C ALA A 296 -7.14 -23.74 -8.03
N LEU A 297 -6.24 -23.67 -7.05
CA LEU A 297 -6.33 -22.73 -5.93
C LEU A 297 -6.20 -21.29 -6.41
N SER A 298 -5.24 -21.04 -7.31
CA SER A 298 -5.00 -19.72 -7.88
C SER A 298 -4.39 -19.80 -9.28
N VAL A 299 -4.72 -18.81 -10.11
CA VAL A 299 -4.14 -18.63 -11.46
C VAL A 299 -3.61 -17.21 -11.60
N GLU A 300 -2.30 -17.07 -11.47
CA GLU A 300 -1.62 -15.79 -11.69
C GLU A 300 -1.10 -15.71 -13.11
N THR A 301 -1.24 -14.55 -13.74
CA THR A 301 -0.70 -14.32 -15.10
C THR A 301 0.27 -13.14 -15.11
N VAL A 302 1.38 -13.31 -15.83
CA VAL A 302 2.36 -12.24 -16.08
C VAL A 302 2.64 -12.11 -17.58
N ASP A 303 2.77 -10.86 -18.05
CA ASP A 303 3.18 -10.57 -19.42
C ASP A 303 4.71 -10.71 -19.62
N SER A 304 5.13 -10.70 -20.88
CA SER A 304 6.54 -10.79 -21.25
C SER A 304 7.40 -9.66 -20.67
N LYS A 305 6.85 -8.45 -20.47
CA LYS A 305 7.60 -7.32 -19.92
C LYS A 305 7.93 -7.55 -18.45
N VAL A 306 6.96 -7.96 -17.65
CA VAL A 306 7.14 -8.29 -16.23
C VAL A 306 8.08 -9.49 -16.07
N LEU A 307 7.93 -10.51 -16.93
CA LEU A 307 8.81 -11.67 -16.93
C LEU A 307 10.26 -11.32 -17.29
N ASN A 308 10.47 -10.48 -18.30
CA ASN A 308 11.81 -10.02 -18.71
C ASN A 308 12.48 -9.17 -17.62
N LEU A 309 11.72 -8.36 -16.88
CA LEU A 309 12.26 -7.66 -15.70
C LEU A 309 12.73 -8.63 -14.62
N ALA A 310 12.01 -9.74 -14.42
CA ALA A 310 12.46 -10.78 -13.50
C ALA A 310 13.76 -11.42 -13.98
N ARG A 311 13.89 -11.72 -15.28
CA ARG A 311 15.08 -12.30 -15.93
C ARG A 311 16.35 -11.47 -15.74
N GLU A 312 16.23 -10.15 -15.69
CA GLU A 312 17.35 -9.23 -15.46
C GLU A 312 17.74 -9.08 -13.97
N ASP A 313 16.91 -9.58 -13.04
CA ASP A 313 17.15 -9.48 -11.60
C ASP A 313 17.78 -10.77 -11.05
N ILE A 314 18.55 -10.64 -9.96
CA ILE A 314 19.20 -11.76 -9.27
C ILE A 314 18.24 -12.87 -8.84
N VAL A 315 16.94 -12.55 -8.65
CA VAL A 315 15.91 -13.53 -8.33
C VAL A 315 15.75 -14.59 -9.42
N TRP A 316 16.06 -14.27 -10.69
CA TRP A 316 15.94 -15.22 -11.80
C TRP A 316 16.82 -16.45 -11.62
N HIS A 317 18.04 -16.26 -11.11
CA HIS A 317 18.97 -17.38 -10.86
C HIS A 317 18.41 -18.42 -9.88
N SER A 318 17.42 -18.03 -9.07
CA SER A 318 16.75 -18.93 -8.13
C SER A 318 15.50 -19.59 -8.67
N VAL A 319 15.06 -19.28 -9.90
CA VAL A 319 13.83 -19.86 -10.50
C VAL A 319 13.99 -20.31 -11.94
N SER A 320 15.12 -20.03 -12.60
CA SER A 320 15.34 -20.29 -14.03
C SER A 320 15.17 -21.76 -14.42
N GLU A 321 15.45 -22.69 -13.50
CA GLU A 321 15.26 -24.12 -13.70
C GLU A 321 13.78 -24.53 -13.70
N LEU A 322 12.91 -23.72 -13.08
CA LEU A 322 11.47 -23.95 -12.99
C LEU A 322 10.68 -23.30 -14.14
N ILE A 323 11.34 -22.43 -14.92
CA ILE A 323 10.77 -21.69 -16.06
C ILE A 323 11.81 -21.63 -17.20
N THR A 324 12.05 -22.77 -17.84
CA THR A 324 12.96 -22.92 -18.99
C THR A 324 12.34 -22.39 -20.28
N ASP A 325 13.18 -21.89 -21.19
CA ASP A 325 12.70 -21.55 -22.53
C ASP A 325 12.35 -22.80 -23.34
N VAL A 326 11.41 -22.65 -24.27
CA VAL A 326 11.03 -23.70 -25.24
C VAL A 326 11.86 -23.48 -26.50
N PRO A 327 12.60 -24.48 -27.01
CA PRO A 327 13.38 -24.32 -28.23
C PRO A 327 12.54 -23.79 -29.40
N ASP A 328 13.11 -22.85 -30.15
CA ASP A 328 12.51 -22.21 -31.33
C ASP A 328 11.18 -21.47 -31.10
N GLN A 329 10.81 -21.20 -29.84
CA GLN A 329 9.59 -20.48 -29.48
C GLN A 329 9.87 -19.38 -28.45
N GLU A 330 9.23 -18.23 -28.62
CA GLU A 330 9.33 -17.12 -27.66
C GLU A 330 8.19 -17.21 -26.64
N MET A 331 8.52 -17.23 -25.35
CA MET A 331 7.52 -17.21 -24.28
C MET A 331 7.07 -15.78 -24.01
N LEU A 332 5.85 -15.46 -24.45
CA LEU A 332 5.27 -14.11 -24.34
C LEU A 332 4.17 -13.98 -23.28
N GLY A 333 3.78 -15.10 -22.66
CA GLY A 333 2.89 -15.13 -21.50
C GLY A 333 3.19 -16.33 -20.60
N LEU A 334 2.92 -16.16 -19.29
CA LEU A 334 3.10 -17.21 -18.29
C LEU A 334 1.91 -17.21 -17.33
N ASN A 335 1.24 -18.36 -17.20
CA ASN A 335 0.30 -18.62 -16.11
C ASN A 335 0.99 -19.48 -15.05
N ILE A 336 0.88 -19.05 -13.79
CA ILE A 336 1.36 -19.75 -12.60
C ILE A 336 0.13 -20.31 -11.91
N VAL A 337 -0.07 -21.63 -12.05
CA VAL A 337 -1.28 -22.33 -11.59
C VAL A 337 -0.93 -23.14 -10.35
N GLU A 338 -1.50 -22.80 -9.20
CA GLU A 338 -1.24 -23.51 -7.95
C GLU A 338 -2.42 -24.40 -7.55
N PHE A 339 -2.10 -25.58 -7.04
CA PHE A 339 -3.01 -26.51 -6.38
C PHE A 339 -2.53 -26.71 -4.94
N ALA A 340 -3.45 -26.62 -3.98
CA ALA A 340 -3.13 -26.91 -2.59
C ALA A 340 -4.29 -27.60 -1.88
N GLY A 341 -3.97 -28.47 -0.93
CA GLY A 341 -4.96 -29.17 -0.12
C GLY A 341 -4.33 -30.18 0.82
N ASP A 342 -5.20 -30.98 1.45
CA ASP A 342 -4.80 -31.99 2.44
C ASP A 342 -4.79 -33.42 1.90
N ASP A 343 -5.40 -33.64 0.72
CA ASP A 343 -5.47 -34.93 0.04
C ASP A 343 -4.46 -34.96 -1.12
N GLU A 344 -3.33 -35.63 -0.88
CA GLU A 344 -2.27 -35.78 -1.87
C GLU A 344 -2.74 -36.49 -3.14
N VAL A 345 -3.60 -37.50 -3.03
CA VAL A 345 -4.10 -38.27 -4.18
C VAL A 345 -4.97 -37.38 -5.05
N LEU A 346 -5.88 -36.62 -4.43
CA LEU A 346 -6.74 -35.67 -5.14
C LEU A 346 -5.90 -34.60 -5.85
N ILE A 347 -4.96 -33.94 -5.16
CA ILE A 347 -4.13 -32.89 -5.76
C ILE A 347 -3.29 -33.45 -6.91
N ASN A 348 -2.64 -34.60 -6.74
CA ASN A 348 -1.90 -35.26 -7.81
C ASN A 348 -2.78 -35.59 -9.01
N SER A 349 -4.03 -36.02 -8.78
CA SER A 349 -4.97 -36.34 -9.86
C SER A 349 -5.39 -35.10 -10.66
N GLN A 350 -5.63 -33.97 -9.97
CA GLN A 350 -6.00 -32.70 -10.61
C GLN A 350 -4.84 -32.14 -11.44
N VAL A 351 -3.63 -32.16 -10.87
CA VAL A 351 -2.42 -31.71 -11.56
C VAL A 351 -2.14 -32.59 -12.78
N SER A 352 -2.22 -33.92 -12.65
CA SER A 352 -2.01 -34.84 -13.77
C SER A 352 -3.04 -34.60 -14.88
N ALA A 353 -4.33 -34.44 -14.55
CA ALA A 353 -5.37 -34.14 -15.53
C ALA A 353 -5.12 -32.81 -16.26
N LEU A 354 -4.64 -31.78 -15.55
CA LEU A 354 -4.25 -30.52 -16.18
C LEU A 354 -3.08 -30.72 -17.14
N CYS A 355 -2.02 -31.40 -16.73
CA CYS A 355 -0.85 -31.67 -17.57
C CYS A 355 -1.22 -32.45 -18.83
N GLU A 356 -2.04 -33.50 -18.73
CA GLU A 356 -2.55 -34.26 -19.88
C GLU A 356 -3.37 -33.38 -20.84
N ARG A 357 -4.20 -32.47 -20.30
CA ARG A 357 -4.96 -31.51 -21.12
C ARG A 357 -4.03 -30.54 -21.84
N LEU A 358 -2.99 -30.04 -21.17
CA LEU A 358 -1.98 -29.13 -21.75
C LEU A 358 -1.16 -29.83 -22.84
N ASP A 359 -0.76 -31.10 -22.64
CA ASP A 359 -0.09 -31.91 -23.66
C ASP A 359 -0.99 -32.09 -24.90
N GLY A 360 -2.29 -32.30 -24.68
CA GLY A 360 -3.27 -32.37 -25.76
C GLY A 360 -3.37 -31.06 -26.56
N LEU A 361 -3.37 -29.90 -25.89
CA LEU A 361 -3.40 -28.59 -26.54
C LEU A 361 -2.11 -28.34 -27.34
N MET A 362 -0.95 -28.69 -26.77
CA MET A 362 0.35 -28.56 -27.45
C MET A 362 0.43 -29.46 -28.69
N ALA A 363 0.01 -30.72 -28.58
CA ALA A 363 0.01 -31.67 -29.70
C ALA A 363 -0.87 -31.21 -30.87
N ARG A 364 -1.97 -30.49 -30.57
CA ARG A 364 -2.88 -29.92 -31.57
C ARG A 364 -2.54 -28.48 -31.97
N GLN A 365 -1.52 -27.87 -31.36
CA GLN A 365 -1.15 -26.46 -31.54
C GLN A 365 -2.32 -25.49 -31.28
N GLU A 366 -3.09 -25.76 -30.22
CA GLU A 366 -4.27 -25.01 -29.83
C GLU A 366 -3.99 -24.07 -28.63
N ALA A 367 -4.82 -23.04 -28.49
CA ALA A 367 -4.82 -22.09 -27.36
C ALA A 367 -3.48 -21.39 -27.08
N GLY A 368 -2.54 -21.43 -28.02
CA GLY A 368 -1.22 -20.80 -27.90
C GLY A 368 -0.34 -21.38 -26.79
N VAL A 369 -0.61 -22.61 -26.33
CA VAL A 369 0.20 -23.29 -25.30
C VAL A 369 1.48 -23.82 -25.96
N ILE A 370 2.64 -23.35 -25.51
CA ILE A 370 3.94 -23.72 -26.08
C ILE A 370 4.74 -24.67 -25.18
N GLY A 371 4.35 -24.78 -23.91
CA GLY A 371 5.01 -25.65 -22.95
C GLY A 371 4.45 -25.51 -21.53
N TRP A 372 4.80 -26.44 -20.66
CA TRP A 372 4.50 -26.33 -19.23
C TRP A 372 5.62 -26.96 -18.38
N GLN A 373 5.69 -26.60 -17.10
CA GLN A 373 6.60 -27.20 -16.12
C GLN A 373 5.93 -27.37 -14.76
N LEU A 374 6.06 -28.55 -14.18
CA LEU A 374 5.55 -28.89 -12.86
C LEU A 374 6.62 -28.65 -11.79
N CYS A 375 6.19 -28.05 -10.67
CA CYS A 375 6.95 -27.90 -9.45
C CYS A 375 6.16 -28.52 -8.28
N THR A 376 6.68 -29.60 -7.70
CA THR A 376 6.08 -30.29 -6.55
C THR A 376 6.76 -29.96 -5.23
N GLU A 377 7.96 -29.36 -5.27
CA GLU A 377 8.70 -28.96 -4.09
C GLU A 377 8.19 -27.62 -3.55
N LEU A 378 7.78 -27.60 -2.26
CA LEU A 378 7.31 -26.39 -1.59
C LEU A 378 8.31 -25.22 -1.70
N ALA A 379 9.61 -25.49 -1.55
CA ALA A 379 10.65 -24.48 -1.70
C ALA A 379 10.71 -23.90 -3.12
N GLY A 380 10.42 -24.70 -4.15
CA GLY A 380 10.29 -24.21 -5.53
C GLY A 380 9.07 -23.32 -5.72
N VAL A 381 7.91 -23.73 -5.18
CA VAL A 381 6.67 -22.93 -5.19
C VAL A 381 6.89 -21.57 -4.52
N GLU A 382 7.50 -21.53 -3.34
CA GLU A 382 7.81 -20.30 -2.62
C GLU A 382 8.76 -19.38 -3.42
N ARG A 383 9.77 -19.94 -4.11
CA ARG A 383 10.69 -19.17 -4.96
C ARG A 383 9.99 -18.54 -6.16
N ILE A 384 9.09 -19.25 -6.83
CA ILE A 384 8.29 -18.71 -7.94
C ILE A 384 7.42 -17.54 -7.47
N TYR A 385 6.71 -17.68 -6.35
CA TYR A 385 5.90 -16.59 -5.83
C TYR A 385 6.74 -15.40 -5.34
N ALA A 386 7.90 -15.64 -4.74
CA ALA A 386 8.83 -14.58 -4.40
C ALA A 386 9.29 -13.81 -5.65
N MET A 387 9.59 -14.51 -6.76
CA MET A 387 9.89 -13.89 -8.05
C MET A 387 8.70 -13.06 -8.55
N ARG A 388 7.48 -13.62 -8.60
CA ARG A 388 6.28 -12.89 -9.05
C ARG A 388 6.06 -11.61 -8.26
N LYS A 389 6.11 -11.69 -6.91
CA LYS A 389 5.94 -10.51 -6.03
C LYS A 389 7.03 -9.47 -6.29
N LYS A 390 8.28 -9.89 -6.52
CA LYS A 390 9.41 -8.99 -6.78
C LYS A 390 9.33 -8.35 -8.16
N ALA A 391 8.97 -9.09 -9.20
CA ALA A 391 8.90 -8.63 -10.59
C ALA A 391 7.96 -7.42 -10.75
N VAL A 392 6.80 -7.44 -10.08
CA VAL A 392 5.86 -6.30 -10.05
C VAL A 392 6.51 -5.06 -9.42
N GLY A 393 7.34 -5.22 -8.39
CA GLY A 393 8.10 -4.12 -7.80
C GLY A 393 9.11 -3.50 -8.75
N LEU A 394 9.73 -4.31 -9.62
CA LEU A 394 10.75 -3.88 -10.58
C LEU A 394 10.19 -2.98 -11.69
N LEU A 395 8.88 -3.06 -11.99
CA LEU A 395 8.23 -2.13 -12.93
C LEU A 395 8.48 -0.66 -12.57
N GLY A 396 8.55 -0.34 -11.27
CA GLY A 396 8.84 1.02 -10.82
C GLY A 396 10.25 1.51 -11.12
N ASN A 397 11.17 0.62 -11.50
CA ASN A 397 12.56 0.93 -11.88
C ASN A 397 12.76 0.89 -13.41
N ALA A 398 11.69 1.00 -14.20
CA ALA A 398 11.77 1.10 -15.66
C ALA A 398 12.70 2.26 -16.08
N LYS A 399 13.43 2.06 -17.18
CA LYS A 399 14.34 3.06 -17.76
C LYS A 399 13.54 4.25 -18.32
N GLY A 400 14.10 5.45 -18.24
CA GLY A 400 13.46 6.68 -18.71
C GLY A 400 12.71 7.45 -17.62
N SER A 401 12.14 8.60 -18.00
CA SER A 401 11.37 9.46 -17.09
C SER A 401 9.91 9.01 -16.93
N ALA A 402 9.33 8.43 -17.98
CA ALA A 402 8.03 7.77 -17.90
C ALA A 402 8.15 6.47 -17.09
N LYS A 403 7.33 6.33 -16.05
CA LYS A 403 7.33 5.15 -15.15
C LYS A 403 5.96 4.49 -15.14
N PRO A 404 5.88 3.15 -15.12
CA PRO A 404 4.62 2.43 -14.87
C PRO A 404 4.03 2.85 -13.52
N ILE A 405 2.83 3.46 -13.53
CA ILE A 405 2.19 4.01 -12.33
C ILE A 405 0.81 3.41 -12.07
N PRO A 406 0.40 3.26 -10.80
CA PRO A 406 -0.89 2.69 -10.44
C PRO A 406 -1.99 3.75 -10.46
N PHE A 407 -2.80 3.78 -11.51
CA PHE A 407 -3.97 4.68 -11.59
C PHE A 407 -5.15 4.15 -12.39
N ALA A 408 -4.90 3.19 -13.29
CA ALA A 408 -5.89 2.53 -14.13
C ALA A 408 -6.04 1.03 -13.80
N GLU A 409 -5.49 0.58 -12.66
CA GLU A 409 -5.57 -0.82 -12.20
C GLU A 409 -6.83 -1.07 -11.36
N ASP A 410 -7.02 -2.34 -10.94
CA ASP A 410 -8.08 -2.80 -10.03
C ASP A 410 -9.49 -2.91 -10.65
N THR A 411 -9.57 -2.98 -11.98
CA THR A 411 -10.81 -3.24 -12.69
C THR A 411 -11.15 -4.72 -12.62
N CYS A 412 -12.34 -5.04 -12.13
CA CYS A 412 -12.88 -6.39 -12.08
C CYS A 412 -14.04 -6.50 -13.08
N VAL A 413 -13.94 -7.42 -14.03
CA VAL A 413 -15.01 -7.72 -15.00
C VAL A 413 -15.39 -9.20 -14.87
N PRO A 414 -16.59 -9.61 -15.31
CA PRO A 414 -16.93 -11.03 -15.41
C PRO A 414 -15.83 -11.79 -16.17
N PRO A 415 -15.31 -12.93 -15.65
CA PRO A 415 -14.18 -13.65 -16.25
C PRO A 415 -14.37 -14.00 -17.73
N GLU A 416 -15.61 -14.29 -18.15
CA GLU A 416 -16.00 -14.57 -19.54
C GLU A 416 -15.76 -13.38 -20.50
N HIS A 417 -15.63 -12.17 -19.97
CA HIS A 417 -15.40 -10.94 -20.72
C HIS A 417 -13.97 -10.42 -20.60
N LEU A 418 -13.14 -11.04 -19.76
CA LEU A 418 -11.84 -10.50 -19.39
C LEU A 418 -10.89 -10.38 -20.60
N ALA A 419 -10.80 -11.39 -21.46
CA ALA A 419 -9.92 -11.35 -22.61
C ALA A 419 -10.26 -10.19 -23.57
N ASP A 420 -11.55 -10.02 -23.89
CA ASP A 420 -12.00 -8.97 -24.81
C ASP A 420 -11.89 -7.58 -24.18
N TYR A 421 -12.18 -7.44 -22.89
CA TYR A 421 -11.93 -6.22 -22.12
C TYR A 421 -10.45 -5.80 -22.19
N ILE A 422 -9.53 -6.75 -22.01
CA ILE A 422 -8.09 -6.47 -22.08
C ILE A 422 -7.65 -6.13 -23.50
N ALA A 423 -8.20 -6.78 -24.53
CA ALA A 423 -7.91 -6.41 -25.91
C ALA A 423 -8.27 -4.95 -26.21
N GLU A 424 -9.46 -4.50 -25.79
CA GLU A 424 -9.88 -3.10 -25.96
C GLU A 424 -9.08 -2.13 -25.06
N PHE A 425 -8.75 -2.53 -23.84
CA PHE A 425 -7.93 -1.71 -22.95
C PHE A 425 -6.51 -1.53 -23.54
N ARG A 426 -5.92 -2.57 -24.13
CA ARG A 426 -4.65 -2.46 -24.84
C ARG A 426 -4.77 -1.50 -26.02
N ALA A 427 -5.81 -1.64 -26.85
CA ALA A 427 -6.05 -0.74 -27.97
C ALA A 427 -6.19 0.73 -27.52
N LEU A 428 -6.85 0.98 -26.38
CA LEU A 428 -6.93 2.32 -25.77
C LEU A 428 -5.54 2.86 -25.43
N LEU A 429 -4.71 2.09 -24.73
CA LEU A 429 -3.35 2.52 -24.35
C LEU A 429 -2.42 2.67 -25.57
N ASP A 430 -2.53 1.77 -26.54
CA ASP A 430 -1.76 1.78 -27.78
C ASP A 430 -2.13 3.00 -28.65
N SER A 431 -3.40 3.44 -28.64
CA SER A 431 -3.84 4.67 -29.34
C SER A 431 -3.17 5.94 -28.79
N HIS A 432 -2.70 5.89 -27.55
CA HIS A 432 -1.91 6.95 -26.91
C HIS A 432 -0.40 6.69 -26.96
N ALA A 433 0.05 5.65 -27.67
CA ALA A 433 1.44 5.22 -27.78
C ALA A 433 2.12 4.96 -26.43
N LEU A 434 1.37 4.47 -25.44
CA LEU A 434 1.89 4.21 -24.10
C LEU A 434 2.51 2.82 -23.99
N SER A 435 3.62 2.73 -23.27
CA SER A 435 4.11 1.45 -22.76
C SER A 435 3.41 1.12 -21.44
N TYR A 436 3.11 -0.14 -21.21
CA TYR A 436 2.45 -0.62 -19.99
C TYR A 436 2.94 -2.02 -19.63
N GLY A 437 2.84 -2.36 -18.34
CA GLY A 437 2.98 -3.74 -17.85
C GLY A 437 1.65 -4.27 -17.30
N MET A 438 1.39 -5.55 -17.51
CA MET A 438 0.16 -6.24 -17.13
C MET A 438 0.44 -7.49 -16.29
N PHE A 439 -0.30 -7.64 -15.20
CA PHE A 439 -0.23 -8.80 -14.30
C PHE A 439 -1.52 -8.91 -13.49
N GLY A 440 -1.88 -10.08 -12.99
CA GLY A 440 -3.05 -10.18 -12.11
C GLY A 440 -3.60 -11.59 -11.92
N HIS A 441 -4.83 -11.61 -11.44
CA HIS A 441 -5.57 -12.77 -10.95
C HIS A 441 -6.70 -13.07 -11.94
N VAL A 442 -6.36 -13.83 -12.97
CA VAL A 442 -7.26 -14.03 -14.11
C VAL A 442 -8.46 -14.91 -13.72
N ASP A 443 -8.25 -15.79 -12.75
CA ASP A 443 -9.29 -16.57 -12.07
C ASP A 443 -10.36 -15.73 -11.37
N ALA A 444 -10.00 -14.52 -10.92
CA ALA A 444 -10.90 -13.61 -10.23
C ALA A 444 -11.47 -12.50 -11.14
N GLY A 445 -11.21 -12.52 -12.45
CA GLY A 445 -11.67 -11.47 -13.36
C GLY A 445 -10.91 -10.13 -13.21
N VAL A 446 -9.72 -10.14 -12.58
CA VAL A 446 -8.96 -8.92 -12.24
C VAL A 446 -7.60 -8.91 -12.90
N LEU A 447 -7.31 -7.85 -13.66
CA LEU A 447 -5.98 -7.56 -14.18
C LEU A 447 -5.52 -6.17 -13.74
N HIS A 448 -4.26 -6.09 -13.31
CA HIS A 448 -3.60 -4.83 -13.01
C HIS A 448 -2.83 -4.35 -14.23
N VAL A 449 -3.15 -3.14 -14.66
CA VAL A 449 -2.53 -2.50 -15.81
C VAL A 449 -1.85 -1.22 -15.34
N ARG A 450 -0.54 -1.09 -15.62
CA ARG A 450 0.26 0.07 -15.24
C ARG A 450 0.84 0.78 -16.45
N PRO A 451 0.13 1.78 -17.01
CA PRO A 451 0.66 2.63 -18.05
C PRO A 451 1.86 3.44 -17.55
N ALA A 452 2.87 3.60 -18.41
CA ALA A 452 4.06 4.37 -18.14
C ALA A 452 3.87 5.83 -18.54
N LEU A 453 3.95 6.73 -17.56
CA LEU A 453 3.79 8.16 -17.77
C LEU A 453 4.83 8.94 -16.95
N ASP A 454 5.24 10.09 -17.44
CA ASP A 454 6.09 11.06 -16.73
C ASP A 454 5.20 12.04 -15.96
N MET A 455 5.06 11.84 -14.65
CA MET A 455 4.26 12.73 -13.80
C MET A 455 4.89 14.11 -13.61
N CYS A 456 6.10 14.38 -14.10
CA CYS A 456 6.65 15.74 -14.16
C CYS A 456 6.19 16.51 -15.40
N ASP A 457 5.66 15.82 -16.42
CA ASP A 457 5.11 16.43 -17.63
C ASP A 457 3.63 16.81 -17.41
N PRO A 458 3.27 18.10 -17.45
CA PRO A 458 1.89 18.54 -17.27
C PRO A 458 0.91 17.97 -18.30
N GLN A 459 1.34 17.69 -19.53
CA GLN A 459 0.45 17.14 -20.56
C GLN A 459 0.12 15.68 -20.29
N GLN A 460 1.10 14.89 -19.82
CA GLN A 460 0.89 13.50 -19.43
C GLN A 460 0.06 13.38 -18.14
N GLU A 461 0.12 14.37 -17.25
CA GLU A 461 -0.78 14.45 -16.10
C GLU A 461 -2.25 14.64 -16.53
N VAL A 462 -2.51 15.45 -17.57
CA VAL A 462 -3.87 15.59 -18.15
C VAL A 462 -4.29 14.30 -18.86
N LEU A 463 -3.38 13.67 -19.60
CA LEU A 463 -3.62 12.39 -20.27
C LEU A 463 -4.00 11.29 -19.27
N MET A 464 -3.33 11.24 -18.11
CA MET A 464 -3.63 10.29 -17.03
C MET A 464 -5.11 10.36 -16.61
N LYS A 465 -5.67 11.57 -16.42
CA LYS A 465 -7.09 11.74 -16.07
C LYS A 465 -8.01 11.23 -17.19
N ARG A 466 -7.70 11.56 -18.45
CA ARG A 466 -8.50 11.10 -19.61
C ARG A 466 -8.54 9.58 -19.69
N ILE A 467 -7.38 8.93 -19.57
CA ILE A 467 -7.29 7.46 -19.54
C ILE A 467 -8.09 6.88 -18.38
N SER A 468 -8.07 7.51 -17.19
CA SER A 468 -8.93 7.06 -16.09
C SER A 468 -10.42 7.12 -16.44
N ASP A 469 -10.89 8.19 -17.09
CA ASP A 469 -12.29 8.32 -17.52
C ASP A 469 -12.66 7.28 -18.58
N ASP A 470 -11.79 7.07 -19.56
CA ASP A 470 -11.99 6.08 -20.62
C ASP A 470 -12.01 4.64 -20.06
N VAL A 471 -11.15 4.33 -19.09
CA VAL A 471 -11.13 3.04 -18.40
C VAL A 471 -12.39 2.83 -17.55
N VAL A 472 -12.92 3.89 -16.92
CA VAL A 472 -14.22 3.83 -16.22
C VAL A 472 -15.34 3.48 -17.18
N ALA A 473 -15.42 4.14 -18.33
CA ALA A 473 -16.41 3.85 -19.36
C ALA A 473 -16.25 2.42 -19.91
N LEU A 474 -15.02 1.99 -20.17
CA LEU A 474 -14.71 0.64 -20.64
C LEU A 474 -15.09 -0.43 -19.62
N THR A 475 -14.77 -0.23 -18.33
CA THR A 475 -15.15 -1.16 -17.26
C THR A 475 -16.67 -1.30 -17.17
N ALA A 476 -17.40 -0.18 -17.27
CA ALA A 476 -18.86 -0.19 -17.26
C ALA A 476 -19.46 -0.90 -18.49
N LYS A 477 -18.85 -0.76 -19.68
CA LYS A 477 -19.27 -1.45 -20.91
C LYS A 477 -19.32 -2.97 -20.74
N TYR A 478 -18.39 -3.54 -19.97
CA TYR A 478 -18.29 -4.97 -19.69
C TYR A 478 -18.97 -5.39 -18.38
N GLY A 479 -19.81 -4.53 -17.78
CA GLY A 479 -20.54 -4.84 -16.55
C GLY A 479 -19.63 -5.04 -15.33
N GLY A 480 -18.43 -4.44 -15.33
CA GLY A 480 -17.45 -4.57 -14.26
C GLY A 480 -17.53 -3.51 -13.16
N LEU A 481 -16.61 -3.59 -12.22
CA LEU A 481 -16.38 -2.64 -11.12
C LEU A 481 -14.97 -2.08 -11.16
N LEU A 482 -14.80 -0.84 -10.70
CA LEU A 482 -13.52 -0.12 -10.70
C LEU A 482 -12.59 -0.49 -9.52
N TRP A 483 -13.14 -1.12 -8.47
CA TRP A 483 -12.46 -1.33 -7.19
C TRP A 483 -12.67 -2.74 -6.65
N GLY A 484 -11.96 -3.71 -7.20
CA GLY A 484 -12.01 -5.10 -6.75
C GLY A 484 -11.29 -5.36 -5.42
N GLU A 485 -10.14 -4.72 -5.18
CA GLU A 485 -9.28 -5.01 -4.03
C GLU A 485 -8.46 -3.84 -3.46
N HIS A 486 -8.25 -2.77 -4.21
CA HIS A 486 -7.38 -1.67 -3.77
C HIS A 486 -8.12 -0.58 -3.01
N GLY A 487 -9.44 -0.46 -3.12
CA GLY A 487 -10.22 0.64 -2.55
C GLY A 487 -10.27 1.89 -3.45
N LYS A 488 -11.12 2.85 -3.11
CA LYS A 488 -11.48 4.02 -3.91
C LYS A 488 -10.47 5.16 -3.81
N GLY A 489 -10.14 5.62 -2.60
CA GLY A 489 -9.19 6.70 -2.39
C GLY A 489 -9.54 7.99 -3.16
N PHE A 490 -8.67 8.40 -4.08
CA PHE A 490 -8.82 9.57 -4.95
C PHE A 490 -9.62 9.30 -6.22
N ARG A 491 -10.00 8.06 -6.46
CA ARG A 491 -10.94 7.68 -7.53
C ARG A 491 -12.40 7.77 -7.06
N ALA A 492 -12.61 8.31 -5.86
CA ALA A 492 -13.91 8.39 -5.21
C ALA A 492 -14.96 9.19 -5.99
N GLU A 493 -14.53 10.12 -6.85
CA GLU A 493 -15.42 10.89 -7.73
C GLU A 493 -16.33 10.00 -8.61
N TYR A 494 -15.93 8.77 -8.92
CA TYR A 494 -16.75 7.85 -9.73
C TYR A 494 -17.82 7.11 -8.92
N SER A 495 -17.81 7.22 -7.59
CA SER A 495 -18.73 6.47 -6.70
C SER A 495 -20.21 6.67 -7.02
N PRO A 496 -20.72 7.90 -7.25
CA PRO A 496 -22.14 8.09 -7.55
C PRO A 496 -22.60 7.33 -8.79
N ALA A 497 -21.78 7.25 -9.84
CA ALA A 497 -22.12 6.56 -11.07
C ALA A 497 -22.21 5.04 -10.88
N PHE A 498 -21.26 4.43 -10.16
CA PHE A 498 -21.23 2.99 -9.92
C PHE A 498 -22.34 2.50 -8.99
N PHE A 499 -22.73 3.28 -7.98
CA PHE A 499 -23.84 2.90 -7.09
C PHE A 499 -25.21 3.31 -7.65
N GLY A 500 -25.27 4.34 -8.50
CA GLY A 500 -26.53 4.98 -8.86
C GLY A 500 -27.04 5.90 -7.75
N GLU A 501 -27.95 6.80 -8.09
CA GLU A 501 -28.39 7.88 -7.19
C GLU A 501 -28.99 7.35 -5.88
N GLU A 502 -29.83 6.32 -5.96
CA GLU A 502 -30.55 5.78 -4.81
C GLU A 502 -29.61 5.07 -3.82
N LEU A 503 -28.86 4.06 -4.25
CA LEU A 503 -27.91 3.39 -3.35
C LEU A 503 -26.81 4.33 -2.87
N TYR A 504 -26.36 5.29 -3.69
CA TYR A 504 -25.41 6.30 -3.23
C TYR A 504 -26.00 7.14 -2.10
N ARG A 505 -27.28 7.53 -2.16
CA ARG A 505 -27.98 8.21 -1.05
C ARG A 505 -28.03 7.35 0.20
N GLU A 506 -28.25 6.04 0.06
CA GLU A 506 -28.25 5.12 1.21
C GLU A 506 -26.86 5.01 1.87
N LEU A 507 -25.77 5.03 1.10
CA LEU A 507 -24.42 5.13 1.67
C LEU A 507 -24.25 6.40 2.52
N ARG A 508 -24.77 7.53 2.03
CA ARG A 508 -24.67 8.82 2.72
C ARG A 508 -25.43 8.80 4.05
N LYS A 509 -26.57 8.12 4.11
CA LYS A 509 -27.34 7.90 5.36
C LYS A 509 -26.56 7.06 6.36
N VAL A 510 -25.90 5.99 5.90
CA VAL A 510 -25.00 5.19 6.74
C VAL A 510 -23.86 6.07 7.27
N LYS A 511 -23.19 6.85 6.42
CA LYS A 511 -22.13 7.79 6.83
C LYS A 511 -22.62 8.79 7.89
N SER A 512 -23.86 9.31 7.78
CA SER A 512 -24.42 10.29 8.72
C SER A 512 -24.51 9.82 10.16
N VAL A 513 -24.74 8.52 10.41
CA VAL A 513 -24.88 8.01 11.79
C VAL A 513 -23.55 7.68 12.44
N PHE A 514 -22.49 7.49 11.66
CA PHE A 514 -21.12 7.29 12.15
C PHE A 514 -20.36 8.61 12.29
N ASP A 515 -20.48 9.49 11.30
CA ASP A 515 -19.70 10.73 11.21
C ASP A 515 -20.51 11.85 10.55
N PRO A 516 -21.48 12.43 11.28
CA PRO A 516 -22.40 13.45 10.76
C PRO A 516 -21.71 14.74 10.33
N GLN A 517 -20.53 15.03 10.86
CA GLN A 517 -19.75 16.24 10.57
C GLN A 517 -18.71 16.02 9.47
N ASN A 518 -18.64 14.82 8.89
CA ASN A 518 -17.68 14.45 7.83
C ASN A 518 -16.21 14.67 8.23
N ARG A 519 -15.84 14.27 9.44
CA ARG A 519 -14.52 14.48 10.05
C ARG A 519 -13.58 13.28 9.94
N LEU A 520 -14.09 12.10 9.63
CA LEU A 520 -13.32 10.88 9.43
C LEU A 520 -13.04 10.63 7.95
N ASN A 521 -11.77 10.75 7.59
CA ASN A 521 -11.20 10.57 6.26
C ASN A 521 -12.10 11.08 5.11
N PRO A 522 -12.47 12.37 5.10
CA PRO A 522 -13.44 12.90 4.15
C PRO A 522 -12.98 12.77 2.69
N GLY A 523 -13.96 12.63 1.79
CA GLY A 523 -13.77 12.61 0.34
C GLY A 523 -13.41 11.25 -0.28
N LYS A 524 -13.52 10.12 0.46
CA LYS A 524 -13.12 8.78 -0.02
C LYS A 524 -14.27 7.87 -0.46
N ILE A 525 -15.31 7.72 0.35
CA ILE A 525 -16.47 6.85 0.02
C ILE A 525 -17.68 7.69 -0.35
N CYS A 526 -18.22 8.44 0.60
CA CYS A 526 -19.30 9.40 0.39
C CYS A 526 -19.31 10.41 1.56
N PRO A 527 -19.87 11.62 1.37
CA PRO A 527 -20.14 12.53 2.47
C PRO A 527 -21.46 12.14 3.16
N PRO A 528 -21.70 12.57 4.41
CA PRO A 528 -23.00 12.34 5.05
C PRO A 528 -24.14 13.02 4.29
N GLU A 529 -25.35 12.53 4.51
CA GLU A 529 -26.58 13.13 3.97
C GLU A 529 -26.74 14.56 4.50
N GLY A 530 -27.14 15.49 3.63
CA GLY A 530 -27.27 16.92 3.97
C GLY A 530 -25.97 17.72 3.97
N VAL A 531 -24.80 17.06 3.84
CA VAL A 531 -23.51 17.73 3.68
C VAL A 531 -23.05 17.64 2.22
N ASP A 532 -22.92 18.79 1.58
CA ASP A 532 -22.37 18.89 0.22
C ASP A 532 -20.85 19.11 0.29
N ALA A 533 -20.12 18.02 0.50
CA ALA A 533 -18.65 18.02 0.53
C ALA A 533 -18.09 17.33 -0.71
N PRO A 534 -17.02 17.88 -1.32
CA PRO A 534 -16.46 17.32 -2.55
C PRO A 534 -15.79 15.97 -2.29
N MET A 535 -15.91 15.08 -3.27
CA MET A 535 -15.11 13.85 -3.33
C MET A 535 -13.69 14.17 -3.78
N MET A 536 -12.72 13.37 -3.32
CA MET A 536 -11.37 13.40 -3.87
C MET A 536 -11.41 12.96 -5.34
N LYS A 537 -10.58 13.63 -6.14
CA LYS A 537 -10.56 13.48 -7.59
C LYS A 537 -9.23 12.94 -8.08
N VAL A 538 -9.27 12.25 -9.21
CA VAL A 538 -8.12 11.70 -9.90
C VAL A 538 -7.17 12.80 -10.38
N ASP A 539 -7.71 13.98 -10.69
CA ASP A 539 -6.93 15.14 -11.11
C ASP A 539 -6.32 15.95 -9.95
N ALA A 540 -6.51 15.54 -8.69
CA ALA A 540 -5.89 16.19 -7.54
C ALA A 540 -4.35 16.24 -7.63
N VAL A 541 -3.73 17.08 -6.80
CA VAL A 541 -2.27 17.33 -6.83
C VAL A 541 -1.48 16.04 -6.65
N LYS A 542 -0.58 15.76 -7.60
CA LYS A 542 0.30 14.60 -7.59
C LYS A 542 1.69 14.98 -7.07
N ARG A 543 2.46 13.97 -6.67
CA ARG A 543 3.88 14.14 -6.32
C ARG A 543 4.67 14.80 -7.44
N GLY A 544 4.39 14.42 -8.69
CA GLY A 544 5.05 14.97 -9.88
C GLY A 544 4.84 16.48 -10.08
N THR A 545 3.78 17.06 -9.51
CA THR A 545 3.55 18.52 -9.49
C THR A 545 4.60 19.25 -8.65
N TYR A 546 5.07 18.63 -7.57
CA TYR A 546 6.17 19.17 -6.75
C TYR A 546 7.53 18.84 -7.36
N ASP A 547 7.72 17.60 -7.82
CA ASP A 547 8.99 17.15 -8.38
C ASP A 547 9.41 17.98 -9.62
N ARG A 548 8.46 18.42 -10.46
CA ARG A 548 8.77 19.25 -11.64
C ARG A 548 9.27 20.66 -11.32
N GLN A 549 9.10 21.14 -10.08
CA GLN A 549 9.68 22.42 -9.63
C GLN A 549 11.20 22.31 -9.43
N ILE A 550 11.74 21.09 -9.34
CA ILE A 550 13.17 20.84 -9.28
C ILE A 550 13.74 20.82 -10.71
N PRO A 551 14.76 21.64 -11.03
CA PRO A 551 15.36 21.68 -12.36
C PRO A 551 15.75 20.30 -12.87
N LEU A 552 15.55 20.06 -14.17
CA LEU A 552 15.78 18.74 -14.78
C LEU A 552 17.20 18.23 -14.54
N ALA A 553 18.21 19.10 -14.67
CA ALA A 553 19.61 18.75 -14.41
C ALA A 553 19.80 18.26 -12.96
N VAL A 554 19.21 18.94 -11.97
CA VAL A 554 19.24 18.54 -10.56
C VAL A 554 18.56 17.19 -10.36
N ARG A 555 17.40 16.96 -10.97
CA ARG A 555 16.71 15.65 -10.89
C ARG A 555 17.53 14.51 -11.48
N GLN A 556 18.25 14.76 -12.58
CA GLN A 556 19.11 13.77 -13.23
C GLN A 556 20.36 13.45 -12.40
N GLU A 557 20.99 14.46 -11.81
CA GLU A 557 22.16 14.27 -10.94
C GLU A 557 21.79 13.63 -9.60
N TRP A 558 20.61 13.94 -9.04
CA TRP A 558 20.14 13.42 -7.75
C TRP A 558 19.16 12.23 -7.88
N ARG A 559 19.28 11.44 -8.96
CA ARG A 559 18.38 10.31 -9.27
C ARG A 559 18.15 9.37 -8.08
N GLY A 560 19.19 9.05 -7.31
CA GLY A 560 19.07 8.18 -6.13
C GLY A 560 17.99 8.60 -5.13
N ALA A 561 17.74 9.91 -4.98
CA ALA A 561 16.63 10.43 -4.16
C ALA A 561 15.32 10.54 -4.96
N MET A 562 15.36 10.91 -6.23
CA MET A 562 14.19 11.17 -7.08
C MET A 562 13.42 9.92 -7.51
N GLU A 563 14.04 8.74 -7.53
CA GLU A 563 13.43 7.52 -8.08
C GLU A 563 12.41 6.84 -7.13
N CYS A 564 12.53 6.97 -5.81
CA CYS A 564 11.56 6.40 -4.85
C CYS A 564 10.09 6.66 -5.24
N ASN A 565 9.37 5.61 -5.60
CA ASN A 565 7.95 5.71 -5.97
C ASN A 565 7.01 5.65 -4.75
N GLY A 566 7.53 5.41 -3.55
CA GLY A 566 6.74 5.39 -2.32
C GLY A 566 6.19 4.03 -1.92
N ASN A 567 6.61 2.93 -2.57
CA ASN A 567 6.15 1.56 -2.30
C ASN A 567 6.29 1.07 -0.86
N GLY A 568 7.14 1.71 -0.06
CA GLY A 568 7.27 1.45 1.37
C GLY A 568 7.92 0.12 1.72
N LEU A 569 8.59 -0.60 0.81
CA LEU A 569 9.29 -1.86 1.12
C LEU A 569 10.26 -1.72 2.31
N CYS A 570 10.80 -0.52 2.51
CA CYS A 570 11.64 -0.22 3.66
C CYS A 570 10.94 -0.30 5.02
N PHE A 571 9.60 -0.37 5.06
CA PHE A 571 8.77 -0.56 6.26
C PHE A 571 8.59 -2.03 6.64
N ASN A 572 9.33 -2.94 6.00
CA ASN A 572 9.31 -4.36 6.33
C ASN A 572 9.50 -4.60 7.85
N PHE A 573 8.61 -5.38 8.44
CA PHE A 573 8.60 -5.73 9.86
C PHE A 573 9.80 -6.58 10.28
N ASP A 574 10.35 -7.39 9.36
CA ASP A 574 11.36 -8.38 9.69
C ASP A 574 12.67 -7.72 10.16
N ALA A 575 13.02 -7.94 11.43
CA ALA A 575 14.24 -7.44 12.04
C ALA A 575 15.52 -7.96 11.36
N LYS A 576 15.46 -9.15 10.72
CA LYS A 576 16.60 -9.76 10.02
C LYS A 576 16.82 -9.17 8.62
N SER A 577 15.83 -8.48 8.06
CA SER A 577 16.00 -7.81 6.77
C SER A 577 17.00 -6.64 6.88
N PRO A 578 18.06 -6.58 6.04
CA PRO A 578 19.11 -5.56 6.13
C PRO A 578 18.64 -4.11 5.92
N MET A 579 17.53 -3.89 5.21
CA MET A 579 16.93 -2.57 5.00
C MET A 579 15.73 -2.38 5.96
N CYS A 580 15.68 -1.38 6.85
CA CYS A 580 16.66 -0.38 7.26
C CYS A 580 16.71 -0.33 8.80
N PRO A 581 17.85 -0.61 9.48
CA PRO A 581 17.88 -0.84 10.92
C PRO A 581 17.45 0.37 11.75
N SER A 582 17.84 1.58 11.33
CA SER A 582 17.50 2.81 12.05
C SER A 582 15.99 3.04 12.16
N MET A 583 15.23 2.74 11.09
CA MET A 583 13.78 2.85 11.14
C MET A 583 13.18 1.75 12.02
N LYS A 584 13.67 0.51 11.92
CA LYS A 584 13.14 -0.61 12.72
C LYS A 584 13.34 -0.42 14.22
N ILE A 585 14.44 0.22 14.62
CA ILE A 585 14.74 0.50 16.03
C ILE A 585 13.96 1.73 16.52
N SER A 586 13.97 2.83 15.76
CA SER A 586 13.32 4.08 16.17
C SER A 586 11.79 4.07 15.98
N LEU A 587 11.29 3.19 15.11
CA LEU A 587 9.93 3.19 14.59
C LEU A 587 9.51 4.52 13.94
N ASN A 588 10.47 5.39 13.61
CA ASN A 588 10.24 6.66 12.93
C ASN A 588 10.56 6.54 11.42
N ARG A 589 9.55 6.83 10.60
CA ARG A 589 9.62 6.74 9.13
C ARG A 589 10.60 7.75 8.52
N ILE A 590 10.98 8.84 9.18
CA ILE A 590 12.03 9.76 8.68
C ILE A 590 13.37 9.02 8.48
N HIS A 591 13.63 7.99 9.27
CA HIS A 591 14.85 7.18 9.19
C HIS A 591 14.76 6.02 8.20
N SER A 592 13.69 5.94 7.39
CA SER A 592 13.58 4.96 6.31
C SER A 592 14.18 5.51 5.00
N PRO A 593 14.60 4.67 4.05
CA PRO A 593 14.91 5.08 2.68
C PRO A 593 13.81 5.94 2.03
N LYS A 594 12.52 5.57 2.18
CA LYS A 594 11.39 6.38 1.67
C LYS A 594 11.37 7.77 2.32
N GLY A 595 11.49 7.84 3.65
CA GLY A 595 11.51 9.10 4.38
C GLY A 595 12.69 9.98 3.96
N ARG A 596 13.89 9.42 3.97
CA ARG A 596 15.12 10.11 3.54
C ARG A 596 15.05 10.65 2.13
N ALA A 597 14.56 9.84 1.18
CA ALA A 597 14.36 10.29 -0.20
C ALA A 597 13.34 11.43 -0.27
N THR A 598 12.22 11.33 0.45
CA THR A 598 11.18 12.38 0.52
C THR A 598 11.75 13.71 1.05
N LEU A 599 12.53 13.66 2.13
CA LEU A 599 13.12 14.86 2.72
C LEU A 599 14.17 15.51 1.82
N VAL A 600 14.99 14.70 1.12
CA VAL A 600 15.97 15.23 0.17
C VAL A 600 15.29 15.85 -1.04
N ARG A 601 14.23 15.24 -1.58
CA ARG A 601 13.43 15.84 -2.67
C ARG A 601 12.89 17.20 -2.27
N GLU A 602 12.26 17.27 -1.11
CA GLU A 602 11.69 18.53 -0.63
C GLU A 602 12.78 19.57 -0.39
N TRP A 603 13.93 19.17 0.13
CA TRP A 603 15.08 20.06 0.28
C TRP A 603 15.59 20.59 -1.06
N LEU A 604 15.70 19.75 -2.09
CA LEU A 604 16.08 20.17 -3.44
C LEU A 604 15.04 21.14 -4.03
N ARG A 605 13.75 20.90 -3.80
CA ARG A 605 12.66 21.79 -4.22
C ARG A 605 12.76 23.16 -3.55
N LEU A 606 13.00 23.20 -2.24
CA LEU A 606 13.16 24.44 -1.48
C LEU A 606 14.43 25.21 -1.86
N LEU A 607 15.50 24.51 -2.27
CA LEU A 607 16.68 25.18 -2.85
C LEU A 607 16.35 25.81 -4.20
N ALA A 608 15.65 25.08 -5.07
CA ALA A 608 15.24 25.57 -6.38
C ALA A 608 14.31 26.80 -6.26
N ASP A 609 13.36 26.77 -5.33
CA ASP A 609 12.46 27.90 -5.01
C ASP A 609 13.24 29.17 -4.59
N ARG A 610 14.40 28.99 -3.95
CA ARG A 610 15.32 30.09 -3.57
C ARG A 610 16.34 30.44 -4.65
N GLY A 611 16.26 29.83 -5.84
CA GLY A 611 17.21 30.04 -6.93
C GLY A 611 18.62 29.49 -6.66
N ILE A 612 18.76 28.52 -5.76
CA ILE A 612 20.04 27.91 -5.40
C ILE A 612 20.23 26.60 -6.17
N ASP A 613 21.28 26.51 -6.98
CA ASP A 613 21.65 25.27 -7.68
C ASP A 613 22.64 24.43 -6.84
N PRO A 614 22.22 23.26 -6.34
CA PRO A 614 23.11 22.37 -5.58
C PRO A 614 24.26 21.81 -6.42
N ILE A 615 24.10 21.62 -7.73
CA ILE A 615 25.17 21.11 -8.61
C ILE A 615 26.28 22.16 -8.75
N GLN A 616 25.90 23.41 -8.94
CA GLN A 616 26.86 24.51 -8.98
C GLN A 616 27.62 24.62 -7.66
N LEU A 617 26.91 24.54 -6.53
CA LEU A 617 27.54 24.56 -5.21
C LEU A 617 28.54 23.41 -5.03
N GLU A 618 28.23 22.20 -5.49
CA GLU A 618 29.15 21.06 -5.44
C GLU A 618 30.43 21.30 -6.26
N LYS A 619 30.30 21.84 -7.48
CA LYS A 619 31.42 22.12 -8.38
C LYS A 619 32.37 23.20 -7.84
N GLU A 620 31.85 24.19 -7.13
CA GLU A 620 32.65 25.29 -6.58
C GLU A 620 33.42 24.90 -5.30
N LEU A 621 33.17 23.72 -4.70
CA LEU A 621 33.76 23.34 -3.42
C LEU A 621 35.25 22.98 -3.46
N PRO A 622 35.76 22.18 -4.42
CA PRO A 622 37.17 21.82 -4.48
C PRO A 622 38.10 23.01 -4.73
N GLU A 623 37.60 24.07 -5.39
CA GLU A 623 38.38 25.23 -5.80
C GLU A 623 38.51 26.30 -4.70
N LYS A 624 37.63 26.28 -3.69
CA LYS A 624 37.62 27.28 -2.60
C LYS A 624 38.36 26.77 -1.36
N ARG A 625 39.59 27.26 -1.13
CA ARG A 625 40.21 27.20 0.21
C ARG A 625 39.29 27.86 1.24
N ALA A 626 39.15 27.28 2.43
CA ALA A 626 38.28 27.81 3.47
C ALA A 626 38.67 29.25 3.81
N SER A 627 37.85 30.23 3.40
CA SER A 627 38.10 31.64 3.69
C SER A 627 37.67 31.98 5.12
N LEU A 628 38.35 32.94 5.75
CA LEU A 628 37.97 33.44 7.09
C LEU A 628 36.51 33.92 7.10
N ARG A 629 36.05 34.53 6.00
CA ARG A 629 34.65 34.95 5.81
C ARG A 629 33.69 33.76 5.84
N ALA A 630 34.00 32.67 5.14
CA ALA A 630 33.19 31.46 5.14
C ALA A 630 33.14 30.82 6.54
N LEU A 631 34.26 30.80 7.28
CA LEU A 631 34.29 30.30 8.65
C LEU A 631 33.41 31.14 9.60
N ILE A 632 33.50 32.48 9.52
CA ILE A 632 32.66 33.39 10.30
C ILE A 632 31.17 33.15 9.98
N ALA A 633 30.82 33.03 8.70
CA ALA A 633 29.44 32.77 8.28
C ALA A 633 28.91 31.43 8.82
N ARG A 634 29.71 30.35 8.74
CA ARG A 634 29.34 29.03 9.30
C ARG A 634 29.15 29.08 10.81
N THR A 635 30.05 29.75 11.53
CA THR A 635 29.94 29.92 12.98
C THR A 635 28.68 30.68 13.36
N ARG A 636 28.38 31.77 12.64
CA ARG A 636 27.16 32.56 12.84
C ARG A 636 25.91 31.71 12.60
N ASN A 637 25.83 31.01 11.46
CA ASN A 637 24.67 30.16 11.13
C ASN A 637 24.49 29.04 12.16
N SER A 638 25.57 28.37 12.58
CA SER A 638 25.52 27.34 13.62
C SER A 638 25.10 27.90 14.99
N TRP A 639 25.47 29.13 15.32
CA TRP A 639 25.02 29.80 16.53
C TRP A 639 23.52 30.13 16.48
N HIS A 640 23.03 30.66 15.36
CA HIS A 640 21.60 30.92 15.15
C HIS A 640 20.76 29.65 15.19
N ALA A 641 21.22 28.57 14.55
CA ALA A 641 20.56 27.27 14.63
C ALA A 641 20.42 26.78 16.09
N ARG A 642 21.48 26.97 16.91
CA ARG A 642 21.43 26.65 18.35
C ARG A 642 20.49 27.56 19.16
N LYS A 643 20.20 28.76 18.66
CA LYS A 643 19.22 29.70 19.23
C LYS A 643 17.78 29.41 18.79
N GLY A 644 17.56 28.40 17.94
CA GLY A 644 16.23 27.97 17.50
C GLY A 644 15.78 28.58 16.18
N GLU A 645 16.67 29.20 15.40
CA GLU A 645 16.33 29.62 14.02
C GLU A 645 16.06 28.38 13.16
N TYR A 646 14.86 28.32 12.58
CA TYR A 646 14.40 27.17 11.81
C TYR A 646 15.04 27.10 10.42
N ASP A 647 15.60 25.93 10.08
CA ASP A 647 16.03 25.56 8.75
C ASP A 647 15.71 24.08 8.53
N PHE A 648 14.92 23.77 7.51
CA PHE A 648 14.54 22.41 7.15
C PHE A 648 15.75 21.49 6.93
N SER A 649 16.90 22.05 6.53
CA SER A 649 18.16 21.30 6.40
C SER A 649 18.56 20.57 7.69
N HIS A 650 18.14 21.04 8.87
CA HIS A 650 18.40 20.35 10.13
C HIS A 650 17.60 19.05 10.26
N GLU A 651 16.34 19.03 9.83
CA GLU A 651 15.51 17.82 9.82
C GLU A 651 16.03 16.79 8.79
N VAL A 652 16.47 17.26 7.61
CA VAL A 652 17.13 16.37 6.63
C VAL A 652 18.42 15.77 7.21
N LYS A 653 19.22 16.60 7.90
CA LYS A 653 20.47 16.18 8.54
C LYS A 653 20.22 15.17 9.66
N GLU A 654 19.16 15.31 10.44
CA GLU A 654 18.72 14.31 11.41
C GLU A 654 18.40 12.96 10.74
N ALA A 655 17.55 12.97 9.70
CA ALA A 655 17.19 11.76 8.97
C ALA A 655 18.42 11.04 8.37
N MET A 656 19.38 11.81 7.83
CA MET A 656 20.64 11.29 7.29
C MET A 656 21.59 10.77 8.37
N SER A 657 21.57 11.34 9.58
CA SER A 657 22.50 10.99 10.66
C SER A 657 22.32 9.54 11.12
N GLY A 658 21.08 9.02 11.07
CA GLY A 658 20.78 7.62 11.40
C GLY A 658 21.13 6.60 10.30
N CYS A 659 21.61 7.02 9.13
CA CYS A 659 21.96 6.10 8.05
C CYS A 659 23.37 5.53 8.24
N LEU A 660 23.49 4.19 8.30
CA LEU A 660 24.75 3.46 8.41
C LEU A 660 25.53 3.33 7.09
N ALA A 661 25.00 3.87 6.00
CA ALA A 661 25.58 3.76 4.65
C ALA A 661 25.84 2.32 4.16
N CYS A 662 25.11 1.31 4.65
CA CYS A 662 25.33 -0.11 4.36
C CYS A 662 24.96 -0.57 2.93
N LYS A 663 24.45 0.31 2.07
CA LYS A 663 23.98 0.02 0.70
C LYS A 663 22.89 -1.04 0.55
N ALA A 664 22.24 -1.49 1.63
CA ALA A 664 21.11 -2.42 1.53
C ALA A 664 19.94 -1.83 0.70
N CYS A 665 19.69 -0.53 0.78
CA CYS A 665 18.62 0.11 0.02
C CYS A 665 18.89 0.20 -1.49
N SER A 666 20.16 0.27 -1.92
CA SER A 666 20.49 0.34 -3.35
C SER A 666 20.42 -1.05 -4.02
N THR A 667 20.49 -2.13 -3.24
CA THR A 667 20.46 -3.51 -3.75
C THR A 667 19.13 -4.23 -3.52
N GLN A 668 18.48 -4.02 -2.36
CA GLN A 668 17.25 -4.75 -1.99
C GLN A 668 15.97 -3.98 -2.32
N CYS A 669 16.02 -2.65 -2.45
CA CYS A 669 14.86 -1.91 -2.91
C CYS A 669 14.68 -2.19 -4.41
N PRO A 670 13.46 -2.56 -4.88
CA PRO A 670 13.23 -2.78 -6.30
C PRO A 670 13.46 -1.51 -7.15
N ILE A 671 13.38 -0.34 -6.51
CA ILE A 671 13.62 0.99 -7.11
C ILE A 671 15.09 1.41 -7.03
N LYS A 672 15.94 0.63 -6.35
CA LYS A 672 17.39 0.86 -6.23
C LYS A 672 17.78 2.26 -5.71
N ILE A 673 17.06 2.76 -4.71
CA ILE A 673 17.35 4.04 -4.02
C ILE A 673 18.73 3.98 -3.36
N ASP A 674 19.60 4.95 -3.65
CA ASP A 674 20.94 5.06 -3.04
C ASP A 674 20.99 6.16 -1.98
N VAL A 675 20.51 5.84 -0.77
CA VAL A 675 20.64 6.72 0.41
C VAL A 675 22.09 7.06 0.72
N PRO A 676 23.05 6.12 0.75
CA PRO A 676 24.46 6.42 0.99
C PRO A 676 25.02 7.54 0.10
N GLU A 677 24.71 7.50 -1.20
CA GLU A 677 25.17 8.49 -2.17
C GLU A 677 24.62 9.88 -1.85
N PHE A 678 23.30 10.06 -1.89
CA PHE A 678 22.70 11.38 -1.69
C PHE A 678 22.92 11.91 -0.26
N ARG A 679 23.12 11.03 0.73
CA ARG A 679 23.52 11.42 2.08
C ARG A 679 24.88 12.10 2.08
N SER A 680 25.86 11.52 1.41
CA SER A 680 27.23 12.06 1.42
C SER A 680 27.27 13.44 0.77
N ARG A 681 26.59 13.59 -0.38
CA ARG A 681 26.38 14.86 -1.09
C ARG A 681 25.65 15.90 -0.24
N PHE A 682 24.53 15.52 0.37
CA PHE A 682 23.78 16.39 1.28
C PHE A 682 24.66 16.88 2.45
N LEU A 683 25.38 15.97 3.12
CA LEU A 683 26.23 16.34 4.26
C LEU A 683 27.39 17.26 3.85
N GLN A 684 27.95 17.05 2.66
CA GLN A 684 28.97 17.94 2.09
C GLN A 684 28.40 19.36 1.94
N LEU A 685 27.24 19.50 1.31
CA LEU A 685 26.55 20.78 1.12
C LEU A 685 26.10 21.42 2.44
N TYR A 686 25.55 20.64 3.36
CA TYR A 686 25.14 21.09 4.70
C TYR A 686 26.30 21.75 5.46
N HIS A 687 27.49 21.13 5.43
CA HIS A 687 28.68 21.64 6.13
C HIS A 687 29.41 22.78 5.40
N THR A 688 28.93 23.19 4.22
CA THR A 688 29.33 24.48 3.63
C THR A 688 28.67 25.65 4.36
N ARG A 689 27.48 25.44 4.91
CA ARG A 689 26.65 26.43 5.61
C ARG A 689 26.79 26.36 7.12
N TYR A 690 26.98 25.17 7.69
CA TYR A 690 27.08 24.92 9.13
C TYR A 690 28.43 24.35 9.54
N LEU A 691 28.88 24.63 10.77
CA LEU A 691 30.09 24.03 11.33
C LEU A 691 29.99 22.50 11.36
N ARG A 692 31.10 21.84 11.04
CA ARG A 692 31.25 20.40 11.18
C ARG A 692 31.71 20.06 12.61
N PRO A 693 31.19 18.99 13.24
CA PRO A 693 31.64 18.58 14.56
C PRO A 693 33.15 18.29 14.61
N LEU A 694 33.81 18.65 15.72
CA LEU A 694 35.25 18.41 15.90
C LEU A 694 35.61 16.92 15.79
N ARG A 695 34.73 16.03 16.25
CA ARG A 695 34.93 14.57 16.13
C ARG A 695 35.14 14.12 14.68
N ASP A 696 34.47 14.75 13.71
CA ASP A 696 34.60 14.36 12.30
C ASP A 696 35.99 14.72 11.77
N HIS A 697 36.54 15.86 12.21
CA HIS A 697 37.90 16.28 11.87
C HIS A 697 38.95 15.38 12.55
N MET A 698 38.72 14.97 13.79
CA MET A 698 39.57 13.99 14.47
C MET A 698 39.57 12.67 13.70
N VAL A 699 38.40 12.09 13.42
CA VAL A 699 38.32 10.83 12.66
C VAL A 699 38.96 10.95 11.27
N ALA A 700 38.74 12.06 10.56
CA ALA A 700 39.34 12.30 9.24
C ALA A 700 40.88 12.42 9.27
N THR A 701 41.47 12.76 10.42
CA THR A 701 42.92 12.92 10.59
C THR A 701 43.55 11.78 11.39
N VAL A 702 42.79 10.70 11.66
CA VAL A 702 43.23 9.58 12.50
C VAL A 702 44.54 8.96 12.00
N GLU A 703 44.72 8.83 10.69
CA GLU A 703 45.95 8.30 10.11
C GLU A 703 47.18 9.17 10.41
N SER A 704 46.98 10.49 10.55
CA SER A 704 48.07 11.43 10.83
C SER A 704 48.55 11.38 12.28
N TYR A 705 47.64 11.13 13.25
CA TYR A 705 48.00 11.12 14.67
C TYR A 705 48.02 9.72 15.31
N ALA A 706 47.47 8.68 14.68
CA ALA A 706 47.54 7.30 15.17
C ALA A 706 48.98 6.81 15.43
N PRO A 707 50.00 7.14 14.60
CA PRO A 707 51.39 6.80 14.90
C PRO A 707 51.94 7.47 16.16
N LEU A 708 51.46 8.68 16.47
CA LEU A 708 51.81 9.40 17.71
C LEU A 708 51.12 8.76 18.92
N MET A 709 49.84 8.38 18.78
CA MET A 709 49.10 7.65 19.81
C MET A 709 49.73 6.28 20.12
N ALA A 710 50.27 5.60 19.11
CA ALA A 710 50.97 4.33 19.29
C ALA A 710 52.28 4.46 20.10
N ARG A 711 52.85 5.68 20.18
CA ARG A 711 54.04 6.00 20.98
C ARG A 711 53.71 6.54 22.37
N ALA A 712 52.44 6.84 22.66
CA ALA A 712 52.02 7.26 23.99
C ALA A 712 52.21 6.09 24.97
N PRO A 713 52.66 6.36 26.22
CA PRO A 713 52.87 5.31 27.20
C PRO A 713 51.56 4.54 27.45
N LYS A 714 51.64 3.21 27.38
CA LYS A 714 50.56 2.34 27.84
C LYS A 714 50.48 2.47 29.36
N ASN A 715 49.51 3.22 29.87
CA ASN A 715 49.12 3.06 31.26
C ASN A 715 48.49 1.67 31.38
N VAL A 716 49.22 0.74 32.00
CA VAL A 716 48.74 -0.58 32.42
C VAL A 716 47.74 -0.41 33.55
#